data_AF-A0A947HJL4-F1
#
_entry.id   AF-A0A947HJL4-F1
#
_cell.length_a   1.000
_cell.length_b   1.000
_cell.length_c   1.000
_cell.angle_alpha   90.00
_cell.angle_beta   90.00
_cell.angle_gamma   90.00
#
_symmetry.space_group_name_H-M   'P 1'
#
loop_
_entity.id
_entity.type
_entity.pdbx_description
1 polymer ?
#
loop_
_entity_poly.entity_id
_entity_poly.type
_entity_poly.pdbx_seq_one_letter_code
_entity_poly.pdbx_strand_id
1 'polypeptide(L)'
;MTWTGDKCSAIASAGFSCDAPGPADDSGLCETYTMLHSNPSTGGVICCRDATAPDTDGDGVRDDSDNCVGVSNPGQLDSDLDGFGDVCDSYSCFDTDGDARCDQGDNCTTVSNPGQADADGDGIGDACDSADADGDGVLDGIDNCALVPNGAQANNDGDANGDACDDDDDNDGVTDAGDVCPFTADTAQLDTDGDGLGDACDSDDDGDGVADASDNCPITAGSQTDTDGDGLGDPCDADDDGDGVADATDNCPGIPNTDQVDSDAAGVADGAGDVCDDDDDGDGIPDADDLCPTQAGADQTDTDGDGQGDACEGDDDGDLIGDTADNCPFVANADQSDLDADGAGDVCDDDDDGDGTSDDQDVCPTVADLGADLDQDGLGDACDDDDDGDGASDSLDNCSAIANAGQADQDADGQGDACDGDDDGDGIGDMVDTCPLVADPEQLDLDLDGSGDACDPDDDGDGVGDDTDNCPRGADPAQGDNDADGLGDVCDSDDDDDGTPDDQDNCVFTANDQLDTDSDGAGDACDSDDDGDGVLDSVDGCPLLADPGQPNADGDEQGDVCDPDRDGDAVPNDGDNCADAANADQADFDFDGDGDACDGDQDGDGVGNAGDNCTGLANASQSDLDGDGAGDACDSDIDGDGVTNADDRCVLVADPAQGDHDGDELGDACDDDDDNDGVIDGGDNCPLTPNGDQANTDLDAQGDACDTDDDDDGAPDYLDSCPLVPNPGQTDTDGDGLGNACDSDDDDDGALDGDDNCGLSANPDQVDADGDGLGDACDTDDDGDGVADGSDGCPGTPPAVSLNAGGCSIAQLCPCSGPAGTNLEWRSHGDYVSCVAKAAKSFRKDGLITETQKGQITAAAGQSTCGQKGCRN
;
A
#
# COMPACT_ATOMS: atom_id res chain seq x y z
N MET A 1 -60.35 -25.87 -39.77
CA MET A 1 -60.44 -27.30 -40.15
C MET A 1 -59.04 -27.85 -40.08
N THR A 2 -58.82 -28.84 -39.22
CA THR A 2 -57.53 -29.54 -39.08
C THR A 2 -57.19 -30.31 -40.35
N TRP A 3 -55.94 -30.19 -40.82
CA TRP A 3 -55.25 -31.19 -41.62
C TRP A 3 -53.80 -31.31 -41.14
N THR A 4 -53.44 -32.52 -40.79
CA THR A 4 -52.11 -33.01 -40.38
C THR A 4 -51.36 -33.52 -41.61
N GLY A 5 -50.10 -33.09 -41.83
CA GLY A 5 -49.17 -33.73 -42.77
C GLY A 5 -48.51 -32.82 -43.82
N ASP A 6 -47.30 -33.22 -44.19
CA ASP A 6 -46.33 -32.61 -45.12
C ASP A 6 -46.89 -32.34 -46.55
N LYS A 7 -46.67 -31.12 -47.05
CA LYS A 7 -47.21 -30.59 -48.32
C LYS A 7 -46.35 -30.88 -49.56
N CYS A 8 -45.18 -31.49 -49.44
CA CYS A 8 -44.43 -31.96 -50.62
C CYS A 8 -45.26 -32.96 -51.47
N SER A 9 -46.21 -33.67 -50.85
CA SER A 9 -47.11 -34.60 -51.56
C SER A 9 -48.29 -33.93 -52.29
N ALA A 10 -48.61 -32.65 -52.02
CA ALA A 10 -49.74 -31.94 -52.62
C ALA A 10 -49.36 -31.16 -53.90
N ILE A 11 -48.09 -30.75 -54.04
CA ILE A 11 -47.60 -29.93 -55.16
C ILE A 11 -47.33 -30.77 -56.43
N ALA A 12 -46.87 -32.02 -56.26
CA ALA A 12 -46.68 -32.98 -57.35
C ALA A 12 -47.98 -33.34 -58.11
N SER A 13 -49.15 -33.07 -57.52
CA SER A 13 -50.46 -33.37 -58.12
C SER A 13 -50.95 -32.31 -59.11
N ALA A 14 -50.28 -31.15 -59.19
CA ALA A 14 -50.66 -30.02 -60.06
C ALA A 14 -49.63 -29.75 -61.17
N GLY A 15 -48.61 -30.62 -61.33
CA GLY A 15 -47.64 -30.55 -62.42
C GLY A 15 -46.41 -29.68 -62.14
N PHE A 16 -46.16 -29.35 -60.87
CA PHE A 16 -44.98 -28.60 -60.43
C PHE A 16 -44.05 -29.52 -59.62
N SER A 17 -42.74 -29.34 -59.79
CA SER A 17 -41.70 -30.05 -59.04
C SER A 17 -41.38 -29.28 -57.76
N CYS A 18 -41.16 -30.02 -56.67
CA CYS A 18 -40.77 -29.52 -55.35
C CYS A 18 -39.38 -30.10 -55.07
N ASP A 19 -38.36 -29.24 -55.05
CA ASP A 19 -37.08 -29.50 -54.41
C ASP A 19 -37.01 -28.56 -53.18
N ALA A 20 -36.42 -29.08 -52.10
CA ALA A 20 -36.51 -28.67 -50.69
C ALA A 20 -36.36 -27.15 -50.34
N PRO A 21 -36.79 -26.74 -49.13
CA PRO A 21 -36.95 -25.35 -48.69
C PRO A 21 -35.65 -24.75 -48.10
N GLY A 22 -35.44 -23.45 -48.32
CA GLY A 22 -34.46 -22.58 -47.65
C GLY A 22 -34.91 -21.12 -47.83
N PRO A 23 -34.68 -20.23 -46.85
CA PRO A 23 -35.40 -18.97 -46.72
C PRO A 23 -34.92 -17.91 -47.72
N ALA A 24 -35.80 -16.94 -47.94
CA ALA A 24 -35.61 -15.82 -48.83
C ALA A 24 -34.64 -14.79 -48.26
N ASP A 25 -33.93 -14.10 -49.13
CA ASP A 25 -33.72 -12.67 -48.98
C ASP A 25 -34.39 -11.93 -50.16
N ASP A 26 -35.00 -10.82 -49.80
CA ASP A 26 -35.86 -10.01 -50.64
C ASP A 26 -35.00 -9.09 -51.51
N SER A 27 -34.97 -9.33 -52.82
CA SER A 27 -34.68 -8.29 -53.81
C SER A 27 -35.93 -7.99 -54.63
N GLY A 28 -37.01 -7.68 -53.92
CA GLY A 28 -38.21 -7.11 -54.52
C GLY A 28 -38.05 -5.62 -54.72
N LEU A 29 -37.49 -5.16 -55.85
CA LEU A 29 -37.77 -3.82 -56.37
C LEU A 29 -38.01 -3.85 -57.88
N CYS A 30 -39.27 -4.07 -58.24
CA CYS A 30 -39.89 -3.33 -59.32
C CYS A 30 -40.43 -2.03 -58.74
N GLU A 31 -39.81 -0.88 -59.01
CA GLU A 31 -40.51 0.41 -58.96
C GLU A 31 -40.06 1.35 -60.09
N THR A 32 -40.99 1.72 -60.98
CA THR A 32 -41.45 3.12 -61.00
C THR A 32 -42.97 3.19 -61.21
N TYR A 33 -43.66 3.25 -60.07
CA TYR A 33 -44.84 4.05 -59.72
C TYR A 33 -46.22 3.77 -60.40
N THR A 34 -47.37 3.83 -59.70
CA THR A 34 -47.68 4.56 -58.45
C THR A 34 -48.78 3.88 -57.62
N MET A 35 -48.40 3.57 -56.38
CA MET A 35 -49.07 3.54 -55.07
C MET A 35 -50.56 3.20 -54.93
N LEU A 36 -50.89 2.56 -53.80
CA LEU A 36 -51.85 3.12 -52.83
C LEU A 36 -51.77 2.43 -51.46
N HIS A 37 -51.86 3.23 -50.41
CA HIS A 37 -52.01 2.79 -49.03
C HIS A 37 -53.14 1.76 -48.82
N SER A 38 -52.84 0.79 -47.96
CA SER A 38 -53.68 0.16 -46.92
C SER A 38 -54.80 -0.85 -47.25
N ASN A 39 -54.71 -1.98 -46.51
CA ASN A 39 -55.77 -2.81 -45.90
C ASN A 39 -56.54 -3.86 -46.75
N PRO A 40 -57.19 -4.84 -46.12
CA PRO A 40 -56.72 -6.22 -45.94
C PRO A 40 -57.57 -7.21 -46.76
N SER A 41 -57.07 -8.42 -46.96
CA SER A 41 -57.80 -9.55 -47.59
C SER A 41 -58.00 -9.43 -49.11
N THR A 42 -57.45 -10.43 -49.83
CA THR A 42 -57.77 -10.81 -51.21
C THR A 42 -57.25 -9.91 -52.36
N GLY A 43 -56.20 -10.39 -53.03
CA GLY A 43 -56.21 -10.51 -54.49
C GLY A 43 -55.40 -9.51 -55.32
N GLY A 44 -54.57 -10.07 -56.23
CA GLY A 44 -53.85 -9.36 -57.30
C GLY A 44 -54.68 -9.05 -58.55
N VAL A 45 -54.03 -9.01 -59.75
CA VAL A 45 -54.51 -9.43 -61.12
C VAL A 45 -54.28 -8.45 -62.34
N ILE A 46 -53.40 -8.83 -63.31
CA ILE A 46 -53.53 -9.10 -64.81
C ILE A 46 -53.88 -8.04 -65.94
N CYS A 47 -52.94 -7.86 -66.92
CA CYS A 47 -52.91 -8.01 -68.44
C CYS A 47 -53.17 -6.95 -69.61
N CYS A 48 -52.35 -7.15 -70.72
CA CYS A 48 -52.56 -7.17 -72.24
C CYS A 48 -52.21 -5.97 -73.24
N ARG A 49 -51.73 -6.29 -74.50
CA ARG A 49 -51.29 -5.39 -75.66
C ARG A 49 -51.61 -5.88 -77.14
N ASP A 50 -51.37 -5.06 -78.21
CA ASP A 50 -51.87 -5.10 -79.66
C ASP A 50 -50.79 -5.12 -80.83
N ALA A 51 -51.15 -5.36 -82.12
CA ALA A 51 -50.31 -5.92 -83.23
C ALA A 51 -50.19 -5.18 -84.62
N THR A 52 -49.49 -4.04 -84.77
CA THR A 52 -49.30 -3.36 -86.11
C THR A 52 -47.92 -2.68 -86.40
N ALA A 53 -46.78 -3.14 -85.87
CA ALA A 53 -45.49 -2.45 -86.03
C ALA A 53 -44.78 -2.62 -87.42
N PRO A 54 -44.04 -1.59 -87.92
CA PRO A 54 -43.29 -1.58 -89.20
C PRO A 54 -41.92 -2.33 -89.19
N ASP A 55 -41.37 -2.58 -90.39
CA ASP A 55 -40.04 -3.18 -90.72
C ASP A 55 -39.42 -2.33 -91.85
N THR A 56 -38.34 -1.60 -91.53
CA THR A 56 -37.81 -0.46 -92.29
C THR A 56 -36.82 -0.86 -93.36
N ASP A 57 -35.97 -1.85 -93.11
CA ASP A 57 -34.96 -2.30 -94.08
C ASP A 57 -35.37 -3.58 -94.86
N GLY A 58 -36.48 -4.20 -94.47
CA GLY A 58 -37.17 -5.25 -95.19
C GLY A 58 -36.50 -6.62 -95.09
N ASP A 59 -35.72 -6.85 -94.04
CA ASP A 59 -34.99 -8.09 -93.83
C ASP A 59 -35.82 -9.21 -93.16
N GLY A 60 -37.00 -8.86 -92.65
CA GLY A 60 -37.97 -9.76 -92.02
C GLY A 60 -38.08 -9.64 -90.50
N VAL A 61 -37.32 -8.77 -89.85
CA VAL A 61 -37.44 -8.40 -88.42
C VAL A 61 -38.10 -7.02 -88.30
N ARG A 62 -38.98 -6.81 -87.32
CA ARG A 62 -39.69 -5.52 -87.16
C ARG A 62 -38.81 -4.52 -86.45
N ASP A 63 -38.94 -3.24 -86.75
CA ASP A 63 -38.12 -2.14 -86.21
C ASP A 63 -38.04 -2.12 -84.67
N ASP A 64 -39.10 -2.57 -83.99
CA ASP A 64 -39.16 -2.63 -82.53
C ASP A 64 -38.47 -3.85 -81.92
N SER A 65 -37.94 -4.72 -82.77
CA SER A 65 -37.22 -5.95 -82.42
C SER A 65 -35.99 -6.14 -83.32
N ASP A 66 -35.63 -5.13 -84.10
CA ASP A 66 -34.54 -5.14 -85.06
C ASP A 66 -33.38 -4.31 -84.48
N ASN A 67 -32.33 -4.99 -84.01
CA ASN A 67 -31.14 -4.36 -83.46
C ASN A 67 -30.24 -3.70 -84.53
N CYS A 68 -30.63 -3.73 -85.81
CA CYS A 68 -30.08 -2.88 -86.86
C CYS A 68 -31.15 -2.36 -87.83
N VAL A 69 -32.17 -1.66 -87.33
CA VAL A 69 -33.36 -1.09 -88.05
C VAL A 69 -33.14 -0.53 -89.48
N GLY A 70 -31.92 -0.09 -89.84
CA GLY A 70 -31.60 0.46 -91.17
C GLY A 70 -30.66 -0.40 -92.03
N VAL A 71 -30.16 -1.53 -91.54
CA VAL A 71 -29.13 -2.37 -92.17
C VAL A 71 -29.45 -3.86 -91.96
N SER A 72 -29.94 -4.48 -93.03
CA SER A 72 -30.43 -5.86 -93.02
C SER A 72 -29.47 -6.84 -92.32
N ASN A 73 -29.93 -7.37 -91.19
CA ASN A 73 -29.29 -8.39 -90.38
C ASN A 73 -30.34 -9.41 -89.83
N PRO A 74 -30.91 -10.29 -90.68
CA PRO A 74 -32.03 -11.17 -90.28
C PRO A 74 -31.70 -12.16 -89.14
N GLY A 75 -30.42 -12.31 -88.81
CA GLY A 75 -29.93 -13.16 -87.73
C GLY A 75 -29.86 -12.49 -86.36
N GLN A 76 -29.97 -11.15 -86.29
CA GLN A 76 -30.01 -10.35 -85.05
C GLN A 76 -28.90 -10.71 -84.05
N LEU A 77 -27.73 -11.14 -84.55
CA LEU A 77 -26.58 -11.45 -83.73
C LEU A 77 -26.06 -10.16 -83.10
N ASP A 78 -25.92 -10.21 -81.80
CA ASP A 78 -25.50 -9.15 -80.90
C ASP A 78 -24.62 -9.85 -79.86
N SER A 79 -23.32 -9.85 -80.12
CA SER A 79 -22.35 -10.67 -79.41
C SER A 79 -21.99 -10.11 -78.04
N ASP A 80 -22.08 -8.79 -77.87
CA ASP A 80 -21.82 -8.07 -76.63
C ASP A 80 -23.11 -7.66 -75.88
N LEU A 81 -24.27 -7.92 -76.47
CA LEU A 81 -25.62 -7.79 -75.87
C LEU A 81 -26.00 -6.35 -75.53
N ASP A 82 -25.42 -5.37 -76.21
CA ASP A 82 -25.67 -3.94 -75.97
C ASP A 82 -26.96 -3.43 -76.64
N GLY A 83 -27.60 -4.29 -77.46
CA GLY A 83 -28.83 -3.99 -78.18
C GLY A 83 -28.63 -3.44 -79.60
N PHE A 84 -27.39 -3.33 -80.09
CA PHE A 84 -27.05 -3.08 -81.49
C PHE A 84 -26.47 -4.35 -82.13
N GLY A 85 -26.93 -4.71 -83.33
CA GLY A 85 -26.44 -5.93 -83.98
C GLY A 85 -25.01 -5.75 -84.50
N ASP A 86 -24.19 -6.82 -84.43
CA ASP A 86 -22.76 -6.85 -84.81
C ASP A 86 -22.44 -6.21 -86.18
N VAL A 87 -23.42 -6.18 -87.08
CA VAL A 87 -23.26 -5.71 -88.47
C VAL A 87 -23.43 -4.19 -88.61
N CYS A 88 -24.09 -3.54 -87.65
CA CYS A 88 -24.26 -2.09 -87.59
C CYS A 88 -23.54 -1.46 -86.39
N ASP A 89 -22.99 -2.28 -85.49
CA ASP A 89 -22.10 -1.83 -84.44
C ASP A 89 -20.69 -1.53 -84.99
N SER A 90 -20.11 -0.42 -84.54
CA SER A 90 -18.85 0.13 -85.05
C SER A 90 -17.87 0.58 -83.97
N TYR A 91 -18.08 0.19 -82.70
CA TYR A 91 -17.27 0.60 -81.56
C TYR A 91 -16.59 -0.58 -80.85
N SER A 92 -15.43 -1.01 -81.37
CA SER A 92 -14.48 -1.78 -80.56
C SER A 92 -13.69 -0.83 -79.65
N CYS A 93 -13.92 -0.85 -78.34
CA CYS A 93 -13.08 -0.13 -77.37
C CYS A 93 -11.75 -0.89 -77.12
N PHE A 94 -10.70 -0.16 -76.72
CA PHE A 94 -9.45 -0.76 -76.24
C PHE A 94 -9.59 -1.03 -74.74
N ASP A 95 -9.09 -2.18 -74.34
CA ASP A 95 -8.99 -2.69 -72.97
C ASP A 95 -7.50 -3.01 -72.79
N THR A 96 -6.79 -2.13 -72.09
CA THR A 96 -5.33 -2.12 -72.05
C THR A 96 -4.74 -3.20 -71.13
N ASP A 97 -5.43 -3.57 -70.07
CA ASP A 97 -4.98 -4.54 -69.06
C ASP A 97 -5.72 -5.88 -69.10
N GLY A 98 -6.79 -5.98 -69.89
CA GLY A 98 -7.49 -7.22 -70.23
C GLY A 98 -8.55 -7.64 -69.23
N ASP A 99 -9.09 -6.71 -68.45
CA ASP A 99 -10.03 -6.95 -67.35
C ASP A 99 -11.51 -6.94 -67.78
N ALA A 100 -11.76 -6.73 -69.08
CA ALA A 100 -13.05 -6.61 -69.73
C ALA A 100 -13.81 -5.30 -69.44
N ARG A 101 -13.13 -4.25 -68.97
CA ARG A 101 -13.58 -2.86 -68.93
C ARG A 101 -12.87 -2.08 -70.03
N CYS A 102 -13.56 -1.08 -70.59
CA CYS A 102 -12.98 -0.23 -71.63
C CYS A 102 -12.20 0.91 -70.96
N ASP A 103 -11.02 1.29 -71.49
CA ASP A 103 -10.17 2.37 -70.94
C ASP A 103 -10.91 3.71 -70.65
N GLN A 104 -12.06 3.96 -71.29
CA GLN A 104 -12.85 5.19 -71.12
C GLN A 104 -13.71 5.22 -69.85
N GLY A 105 -13.90 4.08 -69.17
CA GLY A 105 -14.65 3.96 -67.92
C GLY A 105 -14.00 3.00 -66.94
N ASP A 106 -12.71 2.75 -67.15
CA ASP A 106 -11.83 1.97 -66.31
C ASP A 106 -11.08 2.96 -65.39
N ASN A 107 -11.22 2.80 -64.08
CA ASN A 107 -10.62 3.68 -63.06
C ASN A 107 -9.20 3.21 -62.72
N CYS A 108 -8.76 2.08 -63.30
CA CYS A 108 -7.41 1.57 -63.29
C CYS A 108 -6.96 1.07 -64.66
N THR A 109 -6.94 1.96 -65.66
CA THR A 109 -6.62 1.71 -67.09
C THR A 109 -5.38 0.85 -67.45
N THR A 110 -4.53 0.49 -66.49
CA THR A 110 -3.36 -0.37 -66.69
C THR A 110 -3.22 -1.50 -65.66
N VAL A 111 -4.15 -1.60 -64.71
CA VAL A 111 -4.18 -2.57 -63.62
C VAL A 111 -5.59 -3.17 -63.55
N SER A 112 -5.71 -4.40 -64.04
CA SER A 112 -6.98 -5.11 -64.18
C SER A 112 -7.81 -5.12 -62.89
N ASN A 113 -8.93 -4.40 -62.86
CA ASN A 113 -9.87 -4.36 -61.73
C ASN A 113 -11.34 -4.44 -62.22
N PRO A 114 -11.82 -5.62 -62.67
CA PRO A 114 -13.13 -5.75 -63.33
C PRO A 114 -14.33 -5.25 -62.51
N GLY A 115 -14.18 -5.21 -61.18
CA GLY A 115 -15.15 -4.72 -60.21
C GLY A 115 -15.25 -3.20 -60.11
N GLN A 116 -14.24 -2.46 -60.54
CA GLN A 116 -14.18 -0.99 -60.51
C GLN A 116 -14.43 -0.40 -59.11
N ALA A 117 -13.97 -1.09 -58.07
CA ALA A 117 -14.04 -0.59 -56.70
C ALA A 117 -13.19 0.69 -56.58
N ASP A 118 -13.68 1.61 -55.75
CA ASP A 118 -13.30 3.03 -55.64
C ASP A 118 -13.86 3.50 -54.29
N ALA A 119 -13.14 3.21 -53.21
CA ALA A 119 -13.62 3.36 -51.84
C ALA A 119 -13.81 4.83 -51.45
N ASP A 120 -12.90 5.71 -51.87
CA ASP A 120 -12.98 7.16 -51.63
C ASP A 120 -13.82 7.93 -52.67
N GLY A 121 -14.08 7.32 -53.82
CA GLY A 121 -14.88 7.88 -54.90
C GLY A 121 -14.17 8.98 -55.70
N ASP A 122 -12.84 9.08 -55.65
CA ASP A 122 -12.07 10.11 -56.35
C ASP A 122 -11.92 9.83 -57.87
N GLY A 123 -12.25 8.60 -58.29
CA GLY A 123 -12.20 8.14 -59.66
C GLY A 123 -10.92 7.41 -60.06
N ILE A 124 -10.01 7.14 -59.12
CA ILE A 124 -8.94 6.15 -59.17
C ILE A 124 -9.48 4.89 -58.47
N GLY A 125 -9.31 3.70 -59.06
CA GLY A 125 -9.83 2.49 -58.42
C GLY A 125 -8.87 1.94 -57.36
N ASP A 126 -9.38 1.26 -56.34
CA ASP A 126 -8.59 0.69 -55.23
C ASP A 126 -7.38 -0.16 -55.68
N ALA A 127 -7.48 -0.78 -56.87
CA ALA A 127 -6.41 -1.61 -57.40
C ALA A 127 -5.18 -0.81 -57.90
N CYS A 128 -5.34 0.49 -58.12
CA CYS A 128 -4.33 1.40 -58.64
C CYS A 128 -4.26 2.73 -57.90
N ASP A 129 -5.14 2.96 -56.94
CA ASP A 129 -4.85 3.81 -55.80
C ASP A 129 -3.85 3.05 -54.93
N SER A 130 -2.72 3.69 -54.64
CA SER A 130 -1.61 3.04 -53.93
C SER A 130 -1.01 3.98 -52.89
N ALA A 131 -1.75 5.05 -52.61
CA ALA A 131 -1.36 6.05 -51.64
C ALA A 131 -2.33 6.00 -50.47
N ASP A 132 -3.63 6.09 -50.73
CA ASP A 132 -4.70 6.24 -49.74
C ASP A 132 -6.03 5.88 -50.45
N ALA A 133 -6.39 4.60 -50.46
CA ALA A 133 -7.46 4.07 -51.29
C ALA A 133 -8.88 4.44 -50.80
N ASP A 134 -9.03 4.82 -49.52
CA ASP A 134 -10.31 5.20 -48.93
C ASP A 134 -10.42 6.70 -48.57
N GLY A 135 -9.32 7.44 -48.70
CA GLY A 135 -9.26 8.89 -48.66
C GLY A 135 -9.40 9.46 -47.26
N ASP A 136 -9.10 8.69 -46.23
CA ASP A 136 -9.23 9.09 -44.82
C ASP A 136 -8.03 9.89 -44.28
N GLY A 137 -6.94 9.93 -45.06
CA GLY A 137 -5.70 10.64 -44.75
C GLY A 137 -4.57 9.76 -44.20
N VAL A 138 -4.79 8.46 -44.03
CA VAL A 138 -3.80 7.44 -43.68
C VAL A 138 -3.37 6.71 -44.95
N LEU A 139 -2.07 6.36 -45.05
CA LEU A 139 -1.56 5.71 -46.25
C LEU A 139 -1.80 4.20 -46.19
N ASP A 140 -2.20 3.54 -47.28
CA ASP A 140 -2.53 2.09 -47.36
C ASP A 140 -1.51 1.14 -46.69
N GLY A 141 -0.23 1.53 -46.62
CA GLY A 141 0.84 0.73 -46.01
C GLY A 141 0.95 0.85 -44.48
N ILE A 142 0.21 1.78 -43.90
CA ILE A 142 0.08 2.06 -42.46
C ILE A 142 -1.37 1.83 -42.02
N ASP A 143 -2.31 2.03 -42.94
CA ASP A 143 -3.75 1.94 -42.73
C ASP A 143 -4.22 0.52 -42.36
N ASN A 144 -4.70 0.36 -41.13
CA ASN A 144 -5.28 -0.89 -40.64
C ASN A 144 -6.69 -1.18 -41.20
N CYS A 145 -7.30 -0.22 -41.90
CA CYS A 145 -8.52 -0.41 -42.67
C CYS A 145 -8.45 0.25 -44.05
N ALA A 146 -7.45 -0.12 -44.86
CA ALA A 146 -7.14 0.44 -46.19
C ALA A 146 -8.27 0.60 -47.24
N LEU A 147 -9.51 0.17 -46.97
CA LEU A 147 -10.67 0.34 -47.84
C LEU A 147 -11.91 0.91 -47.09
N VAL A 148 -11.77 1.26 -45.81
CA VAL A 148 -12.86 1.71 -44.92
C VAL A 148 -12.34 2.88 -44.08
N PRO A 149 -12.78 4.13 -44.37
CA PRO A 149 -12.20 5.32 -43.77
C PRO A 149 -12.22 5.30 -42.23
N ASN A 150 -11.05 5.31 -41.61
CA ASN A 150 -10.88 5.25 -40.17
C ASN A 150 -9.64 6.04 -39.71
N GLY A 151 -9.54 7.33 -40.07
CA GLY A 151 -8.32 8.12 -39.84
C GLY A 151 -7.82 8.27 -38.39
N ALA A 152 -8.54 7.75 -37.39
CA ALA A 152 -8.07 7.59 -36.00
C ALA A 152 -7.28 6.29 -35.75
N GLN A 153 -7.37 5.31 -36.66
CA GLN A 153 -6.65 4.03 -36.67
C GLN A 153 -6.84 3.22 -35.37
N ALA A 154 -8.05 3.25 -34.81
CA ALA A 154 -8.41 2.42 -33.66
C ALA A 154 -8.25 0.93 -34.02
N ASN A 155 -7.73 0.15 -33.07
CA ASN A 155 -7.42 -1.27 -33.18
C ASN A 155 -7.37 -1.85 -31.77
N ASN A 156 -8.53 -2.24 -31.25
CA ASN A 156 -8.70 -2.59 -29.86
C ASN A 156 -8.01 -3.92 -29.49
N ASP A 157 -8.03 -4.92 -30.37
CA ASP A 157 -7.35 -6.21 -30.14
C ASP A 157 -5.90 -6.28 -30.68
N GLY A 158 -5.49 -5.26 -31.45
CA GLY A 158 -4.15 -5.15 -32.02
C GLY A 158 -3.89 -6.09 -33.21
N ASP A 159 -4.94 -6.62 -33.85
CA ASP A 159 -4.80 -7.51 -34.99
C ASP A 159 -4.50 -6.75 -36.31
N ALA A 160 -4.59 -7.43 -37.46
CA ALA A 160 -4.27 -6.81 -38.74
C ALA A 160 -5.35 -5.85 -39.27
N ASN A 161 -6.56 -5.92 -38.73
CA ASN A 161 -7.69 -5.07 -39.08
C ASN A 161 -7.87 -4.02 -37.96
N GLY A 162 -8.36 -2.83 -38.29
CA GLY A 162 -8.82 -1.87 -37.28
C GLY A 162 -10.32 -2.00 -37.02
N ASP A 163 -10.80 -1.41 -35.93
CA ASP A 163 -12.19 -1.52 -35.46
C ASP A 163 -13.25 -1.14 -36.52
N ALA A 164 -12.88 -0.29 -37.49
CA ALA A 164 -13.80 0.11 -38.55
C ALA A 164 -14.07 -0.99 -39.59
N CYS A 165 -13.20 -2.00 -39.66
CA CYS A 165 -13.22 -3.07 -40.65
C CYS A 165 -13.01 -4.47 -40.04
N ASP A 166 -12.95 -4.58 -38.72
CA ASP A 166 -13.13 -5.82 -37.99
C ASP A 166 -14.63 -6.09 -37.76
N ASP A 167 -14.97 -7.37 -37.55
CA ASP A 167 -16.33 -7.81 -37.18
C ASP A 167 -16.36 -8.33 -35.70
N ASP A 168 -15.23 -8.25 -34.99
CA ASP A 168 -14.95 -8.78 -33.64
C ASP A 168 -13.81 -7.95 -33.01
N ASP A 169 -14.11 -6.70 -32.63
CA ASP A 169 -13.11 -5.66 -32.28
C ASP A 169 -12.26 -6.00 -31.03
N ASP A 170 -12.68 -6.95 -30.19
CA ASP A 170 -11.94 -7.39 -28.99
C ASP A 170 -11.44 -8.85 -29.04
N ASN A 171 -11.76 -9.56 -30.13
CA ASN A 171 -11.34 -10.93 -30.44
C ASN A 171 -11.71 -11.97 -29.37
N ASP A 172 -12.80 -11.75 -28.65
CA ASP A 172 -13.30 -12.72 -27.68
C ASP A 172 -14.00 -13.92 -28.35
N GLY A 173 -14.39 -13.76 -29.63
CA GLY A 173 -15.09 -14.75 -30.43
C GLY A 173 -16.61 -14.54 -30.54
N VAL A 174 -17.12 -13.41 -30.05
CA VAL A 174 -18.45 -12.86 -30.25
C VAL A 174 -18.33 -11.66 -31.17
N THR A 175 -19.09 -11.65 -32.27
CA THR A 175 -19.02 -10.54 -33.23
C THR A 175 -19.75 -9.30 -32.70
N ASP A 176 -19.30 -8.08 -32.99
CA ASP A 176 -19.86 -6.82 -32.46
C ASP A 176 -21.39 -6.71 -32.57
N ALA A 177 -21.98 -7.28 -33.62
CA ALA A 177 -23.42 -7.28 -33.85
C ALA A 177 -24.24 -8.07 -32.80
N GLY A 178 -23.59 -8.91 -32.00
CA GLY A 178 -24.17 -9.68 -30.92
C GLY A 178 -23.38 -9.58 -29.62
N ASP A 179 -22.44 -8.65 -29.56
CA ASP A 179 -21.62 -8.38 -28.40
C ASP A 179 -22.27 -7.29 -27.53
N VAL A 180 -22.43 -7.57 -26.24
CA VAL A 180 -22.90 -6.59 -25.24
C VAL A 180 -21.77 -5.66 -24.79
N CYS A 181 -20.52 -6.05 -25.03
CA CYS A 181 -19.31 -5.26 -24.79
C CYS A 181 -18.37 -5.30 -26.00
N PRO A 182 -18.71 -4.64 -27.13
CA PRO A 182 -17.99 -4.79 -28.40
C PRO A 182 -16.49 -4.46 -28.38
N PHE A 183 -15.98 -3.80 -27.34
CA PHE A 183 -14.57 -3.42 -27.23
C PHE A 183 -13.90 -4.05 -26.00
N THR A 184 -14.60 -4.87 -25.24
CA THR A 184 -14.09 -5.48 -24.00
C THR A 184 -14.40 -6.96 -24.00
N ALA A 185 -13.36 -7.76 -24.20
CA ALA A 185 -13.49 -9.20 -24.37
C ALA A 185 -14.25 -9.88 -23.22
N ASP A 186 -15.47 -10.35 -23.48
CA ASP A 186 -16.31 -11.13 -22.57
C ASP A 186 -17.10 -12.24 -23.28
N THR A 187 -16.48 -13.41 -23.36
CA THR A 187 -17.16 -14.60 -23.92
C THR A 187 -18.43 -15.05 -23.18
N ALA A 188 -18.66 -14.58 -21.95
CA ALA A 188 -19.83 -14.95 -21.15
C ALA A 188 -21.08 -14.15 -21.52
N GLN A 189 -20.89 -12.90 -21.99
CA GLN A 189 -21.95 -11.99 -22.43
C GLN A 189 -23.01 -11.85 -21.33
N LEU A 190 -22.54 -11.61 -20.10
CA LEU A 190 -23.41 -11.37 -18.95
C LEU A 190 -23.94 -9.93 -19.03
N ASP A 191 -25.19 -9.76 -18.63
CA ASP A 191 -25.96 -8.51 -18.70
C ASP A 191 -26.98 -8.63 -17.55
N THR A 192 -26.54 -8.28 -16.35
CA THR A 192 -27.19 -8.58 -15.08
C THR A 192 -28.50 -7.81 -14.92
N ASP A 193 -28.53 -6.54 -15.31
CA ASP A 193 -29.74 -5.70 -15.27
C ASP A 193 -30.62 -5.79 -16.55
N GLY A 194 -30.05 -6.26 -17.67
CA GLY A 194 -30.74 -6.46 -18.93
C GLY A 194 -30.88 -5.19 -19.79
N ASP A 195 -30.05 -4.17 -19.58
CA ASP A 195 -30.12 -2.90 -20.31
C ASP A 195 -29.46 -2.95 -21.70
N GLY A 196 -28.59 -3.94 -21.92
CA GLY A 196 -27.90 -4.22 -23.17
C GLY A 196 -26.45 -3.74 -23.25
N LEU A 197 -25.91 -3.16 -22.19
CA LEU A 197 -24.48 -3.17 -21.86
C LEU A 197 -24.18 -4.45 -21.07
N GLY A 198 -23.01 -5.04 -21.27
CA GLY A 198 -22.64 -6.26 -20.54
C GLY A 198 -21.83 -5.94 -19.31
N ASP A 199 -21.86 -6.84 -18.31
CA ASP A 199 -21.18 -6.63 -17.02
C ASP A 199 -19.67 -6.35 -17.15
N ALA A 200 -19.04 -6.74 -18.27
CA ALA A 200 -17.62 -6.47 -18.50
C ALA A 200 -17.32 -5.00 -18.89
N CYS A 201 -18.34 -4.24 -19.27
CA CYS A 201 -18.23 -2.86 -19.75
C CYS A 201 -19.36 -1.95 -19.25
N ASP A 202 -20.26 -2.47 -18.43
CA ASP A 202 -21.14 -1.68 -17.59
C ASP A 202 -20.35 -1.19 -16.36
N SER A 203 -20.83 -0.12 -15.77
CA SER A 203 -20.27 0.46 -14.55
C SER A 203 -21.26 0.40 -13.38
N ASP A 204 -22.44 -0.17 -13.61
CA ASP A 204 -23.56 -0.36 -12.68
C ASP A 204 -24.29 -1.65 -13.11
N ASP A 205 -23.64 -2.80 -12.89
CA ASP A 205 -24.04 -4.11 -13.42
C ASP A 205 -25.48 -4.51 -13.05
N ASP A 206 -26.01 -4.02 -11.93
CA ASP A 206 -27.36 -4.32 -11.45
C ASP A 206 -28.41 -3.23 -11.66
N GLY A 207 -27.98 -2.05 -12.13
CA GLY A 207 -28.82 -0.94 -12.54
C GLY A 207 -29.58 -0.28 -11.38
N ASP A 208 -29.06 -0.34 -10.15
CA ASP A 208 -29.68 0.28 -8.98
C ASP A 208 -29.34 1.78 -8.81
N GLY A 209 -28.35 2.25 -9.58
CA GLY A 209 -27.89 3.63 -9.61
C GLY A 209 -26.65 3.91 -8.77
N VAL A 210 -26.03 2.87 -8.19
CA VAL A 210 -24.71 2.92 -7.56
C VAL A 210 -23.70 2.24 -8.49
N ALA A 211 -22.56 2.88 -8.74
CA ALA A 211 -21.56 2.30 -9.63
C ALA A 211 -20.83 1.12 -8.97
N ASP A 212 -20.44 0.08 -9.71
CA ASP A 212 -19.85 -1.16 -9.20
C ASP A 212 -18.64 -0.95 -8.26
N ALA A 213 -17.86 0.09 -8.52
CA ALA A 213 -16.69 0.45 -7.72
C ALA A 213 -17.07 0.97 -6.31
N SER A 214 -18.28 1.48 -6.16
CA SER A 214 -18.85 2.01 -4.91
C SER A 214 -20.02 1.17 -4.39
N ASP A 215 -20.40 0.12 -5.12
CA ASP A 215 -21.50 -0.77 -4.77
C ASP A 215 -21.00 -1.92 -3.90
N ASN A 216 -21.52 -2.05 -2.69
CA ASN A 216 -21.23 -3.18 -1.80
C ASN A 216 -22.00 -4.45 -2.18
N CYS A 217 -22.84 -4.39 -3.20
CA CYS A 217 -23.56 -5.48 -3.84
C CYS A 217 -23.62 -5.35 -5.37
N PRO A 218 -22.48 -5.29 -6.12
CA PRO A 218 -22.44 -4.85 -7.52
C PRO A 218 -23.37 -5.57 -8.52
N ILE A 219 -23.82 -6.79 -8.20
CA ILE A 219 -24.69 -7.59 -9.08
C ILE A 219 -26.08 -7.83 -8.48
N THR A 220 -26.44 -7.14 -7.39
CA THR A 220 -27.68 -7.33 -6.63
C THR A 220 -28.29 -5.99 -6.20
N ALA A 221 -29.16 -5.47 -7.07
CA ALA A 221 -29.80 -4.18 -6.86
C ALA A 221 -30.44 -4.03 -5.47
N GLY A 222 -30.05 -2.99 -4.74
CA GLY A 222 -30.30 -2.95 -3.31
C GLY A 222 -30.09 -1.58 -2.66
N SER A 223 -29.65 -1.62 -1.40
CA SER A 223 -29.22 -0.45 -0.65
C SER A 223 -27.81 -0.71 -0.16
N GLN A 224 -27.00 0.35 -0.11
CA GLN A 224 -25.61 0.32 0.37
C GLN A 224 -25.48 0.18 1.90
N THR A 225 -26.49 -0.37 2.58
CA THR A 225 -26.42 -0.66 4.02
C THR A 225 -25.51 -1.87 4.19
N ASP A 226 -24.52 -1.76 5.07
CA ASP A 226 -23.57 -2.82 5.43
C ASP A 226 -23.59 -2.86 6.96
N THR A 227 -24.42 -3.74 7.52
CA THR A 227 -24.74 -3.73 8.95
C THR A 227 -23.59 -4.26 9.81
N ASP A 228 -22.75 -5.17 9.30
CA ASP A 228 -21.61 -5.75 10.02
C ASP A 228 -20.24 -5.15 9.64
N GLY A 229 -20.18 -4.38 8.56
CA GLY A 229 -18.98 -3.69 8.09
C GLY A 229 -17.98 -4.60 7.39
N ASP A 230 -18.40 -5.77 6.88
CA ASP A 230 -17.52 -6.71 6.18
C ASP A 230 -17.24 -6.33 4.72
N GLY A 231 -17.97 -5.34 4.21
CA GLY A 231 -17.87 -4.82 2.84
C GLY A 231 -18.88 -5.44 1.87
N LEU A 232 -19.75 -6.35 2.31
CA LEU A 232 -20.94 -6.78 1.59
C LEU A 232 -22.16 -6.02 2.10
N GLY A 233 -23.02 -5.57 1.20
CA GLY A 233 -24.28 -4.96 1.62
C GLY A 233 -25.31 -6.00 2.08
N ASP A 234 -26.19 -5.62 3.01
CA ASP A 234 -27.33 -6.44 3.46
C ASP A 234 -28.14 -7.08 2.30
N PRO A 235 -28.33 -6.46 1.11
CA PRO A 235 -29.04 -7.11 0.00
C PRO A 235 -28.38 -8.37 -0.55
N CYS A 236 -27.06 -8.50 -0.41
CA CYS A 236 -26.23 -9.59 -0.92
C CYS A 236 -25.43 -10.33 0.16
N ASP A 237 -25.52 -9.89 1.41
CA ASP A 237 -25.12 -10.64 2.57
C ASP A 237 -26.18 -11.71 2.91
N ALA A 238 -25.74 -12.77 3.58
CA ALA A 238 -26.60 -13.82 4.12
C ALA A 238 -26.60 -13.84 5.66
N ASP A 239 -25.85 -12.93 6.29
CA ASP A 239 -25.62 -12.78 7.72
C ASP A 239 -25.41 -11.28 8.01
N ASP A 240 -26.44 -10.46 7.77
CA ASP A 240 -26.39 -8.98 7.70
C ASP A 240 -25.62 -8.34 8.88
N ASP A 241 -25.72 -8.91 10.09
CA ASP A 241 -25.07 -8.39 11.30
C ASP A 241 -23.81 -9.15 11.74
N GLY A 242 -23.37 -10.14 10.96
CA GLY A 242 -22.10 -10.83 11.15
C GLY A 242 -21.98 -11.63 12.45
N ASP A 243 -23.11 -11.98 13.08
CA ASP A 243 -23.13 -12.68 14.37
C ASP A 243 -22.90 -14.21 14.21
N GLY A 244 -22.96 -14.72 12.97
CA GLY A 244 -22.80 -16.12 12.63
C GLY A 244 -24.11 -16.92 12.56
N VAL A 245 -25.26 -16.23 12.61
CA VAL A 245 -26.61 -16.76 12.47
C VAL A 245 -27.30 -16.09 11.28
N ALA A 246 -27.18 -16.72 10.11
CA ALA A 246 -27.81 -16.23 8.89
C ALA A 246 -29.28 -15.74 9.05
N ASP A 247 -29.62 -14.62 8.41
CA ASP A 247 -30.86 -13.84 8.57
C ASP A 247 -32.14 -14.68 8.49
N ALA A 248 -32.11 -15.73 7.67
CA ALA A 248 -33.24 -16.62 7.48
C ALA A 248 -33.62 -17.40 8.76
N THR A 249 -32.72 -17.47 9.73
CA THR A 249 -32.87 -18.13 11.02
C THR A 249 -32.65 -17.23 12.23
N ASP A 250 -32.17 -16.02 11.98
CA ASP A 250 -31.91 -15.01 12.99
C ASP A 250 -33.23 -14.41 13.52
N ASN A 251 -33.36 -14.31 14.84
CA ASN A 251 -34.45 -13.61 15.50
C ASN A 251 -34.17 -12.10 15.69
N CYS A 252 -32.96 -11.62 15.39
CA CYS A 252 -32.60 -10.22 15.27
C CYS A 252 -31.64 -9.93 14.07
N PRO A 253 -32.07 -10.11 12.80
CA PRO A 253 -31.22 -10.02 11.61
C PRO A 253 -30.47 -8.71 11.32
N GLY A 254 -30.51 -7.72 12.19
CA GLY A 254 -29.76 -6.47 12.02
C GLY A 254 -29.11 -6.01 13.31
N ILE A 255 -29.04 -6.87 14.33
CA ILE A 255 -28.40 -6.57 15.61
C ILE A 255 -27.76 -7.85 16.16
N PRO A 256 -26.41 -7.92 16.23
CA PRO A 256 -25.71 -9.18 16.50
C PRO A 256 -26.15 -9.86 17.80
N ASN A 257 -26.67 -11.08 17.73
CA ASN A 257 -27.16 -11.85 18.89
C ASN A 257 -26.95 -13.37 18.76
N THR A 258 -25.67 -13.78 18.73
CA THR A 258 -25.23 -15.17 18.45
C THR A 258 -25.88 -16.29 19.29
N ASP A 259 -26.44 -15.96 20.46
CA ASP A 259 -27.08 -16.90 21.37
C ASP A 259 -28.58 -17.10 21.09
N GLN A 260 -29.17 -16.23 20.27
CA GLN A 260 -30.56 -16.27 19.81
C GLN A 260 -31.53 -16.41 20.99
N VAL A 261 -31.22 -15.72 22.09
CA VAL A 261 -32.07 -15.73 23.28
C VAL A 261 -33.36 -14.97 22.96
N ASP A 262 -34.45 -15.56 23.44
CA ASP A 262 -35.82 -15.08 23.31
C ASP A 262 -36.51 -15.48 24.63
N SER A 263 -36.49 -14.55 25.58
CA SER A 263 -36.93 -14.69 26.97
C SER A 263 -38.45 -14.73 27.07
N ASP A 264 -39.15 -14.15 26.10
CA ASP A 264 -40.60 -14.09 26.04
C ASP A 264 -41.25 -15.17 25.15
N ALA A 265 -40.47 -15.98 24.42
CA ALA A 265 -40.90 -16.99 23.44
C ALA A 265 -42.07 -17.90 23.89
N ALA A 266 -42.20 -18.08 25.20
CA ALA A 266 -43.22 -18.89 25.84
C ALA A 266 -44.55 -18.15 26.12
N GLY A 267 -44.56 -16.82 26.07
CA GLY A 267 -45.58 -15.89 26.57
C GLY A 267 -46.15 -14.96 25.50
N VAL A 268 -45.29 -14.26 24.75
CA VAL A 268 -45.62 -13.52 23.51
C VAL A 268 -44.86 -14.22 22.37
N ALA A 269 -45.17 -13.89 21.12
CA ALA A 269 -44.71 -14.69 19.98
C ALA A 269 -44.74 -13.82 18.73
N ASP A 270 -44.05 -12.70 18.79
CA ASP A 270 -43.59 -11.99 17.60
C ASP A 270 -42.30 -12.61 17.06
N GLY A 271 -41.51 -13.28 17.90
CA GLY A 271 -40.29 -13.99 17.51
C GLY A 271 -39.12 -13.05 17.29
N ALA A 272 -39.12 -11.89 17.97
CA ALA A 272 -37.93 -11.08 18.18
C ALA A 272 -37.03 -11.76 19.24
N GLY A 273 -35.72 -11.63 19.12
CA GLY A 273 -34.81 -11.97 20.20
C GLY A 273 -34.65 -10.81 21.17
N ASP A 274 -34.16 -11.08 22.39
CA ASP A 274 -34.04 -10.10 23.46
C ASP A 274 -33.29 -8.82 23.01
N VAL A 275 -32.28 -8.98 22.14
CA VAL A 275 -31.47 -7.85 21.66
C VAL A 275 -32.25 -6.85 20.79
N CYS A 276 -33.37 -7.28 20.20
CA CYS A 276 -34.22 -6.47 19.34
C CYS A 276 -35.68 -6.41 19.80
N ASP A 277 -35.98 -6.91 21.00
CA ASP A 277 -37.25 -6.72 21.70
C ASP A 277 -37.15 -5.48 22.62
N ASP A 278 -38.29 -4.84 22.88
CA ASP A 278 -38.38 -3.69 23.79
C ASP A 278 -38.99 -4.11 25.17
N ASP A 279 -39.38 -5.38 25.34
CA ASP A 279 -40.04 -5.98 26.53
C ASP A 279 -39.67 -7.48 26.61
N ASP A 280 -38.40 -7.77 26.93
CA ASP A 280 -37.74 -9.08 26.86
C ASP A 280 -38.47 -10.23 27.57
N ASP A 281 -39.24 -9.94 28.62
CA ASP A 281 -39.99 -10.96 29.38
C ASP A 281 -41.51 -10.92 29.16
N GLY A 282 -41.99 -9.96 28.38
CA GLY A 282 -43.38 -9.75 28.01
C GLY A 282 -44.31 -9.49 29.20
N ASP A 283 -43.82 -8.98 30.33
CA ASP A 283 -44.64 -8.66 31.50
C ASP A 283 -45.41 -7.34 31.37
N GLY A 284 -45.03 -6.52 30.38
CA GLY A 284 -45.66 -5.27 30.00
C GLY A 284 -44.98 -4.02 30.57
N ILE A 285 -43.76 -4.16 31.08
CA ILE A 285 -42.85 -3.07 31.44
C ILE A 285 -41.70 -3.10 30.42
N PRO A 286 -41.53 -2.05 29.59
CA PRO A 286 -40.42 -2.03 28.63
C PRO A 286 -39.07 -2.13 29.34
N ASP A 287 -38.06 -2.77 28.73
CA ASP A 287 -36.77 -3.08 29.38
C ASP A 287 -36.07 -1.85 29.98
N ALA A 288 -36.22 -0.70 29.31
CA ALA A 288 -35.66 0.57 29.79
C ALA A 288 -36.26 1.05 31.14
N ASP A 289 -37.44 0.55 31.51
CA ASP A 289 -38.16 0.86 32.74
C ASP A 289 -38.28 -0.38 33.67
N ASP A 290 -37.75 -1.54 33.28
CA ASP A 290 -37.84 -2.80 34.04
C ASP A 290 -36.56 -3.07 34.85
N LEU A 291 -36.70 -3.23 36.17
CA LEU A 291 -35.60 -3.64 37.06
C LEU A 291 -35.22 -5.13 36.89
N CYS A 292 -36.07 -5.92 36.22
CA CYS A 292 -35.83 -7.31 35.88
C CYS A 292 -36.23 -7.65 34.43
N PRO A 293 -35.56 -7.09 33.40
CA PRO A 293 -35.98 -7.17 32.00
C PRO A 293 -36.23 -8.59 31.47
N THR A 294 -35.47 -9.58 31.95
CA THR A 294 -35.57 -10.96 31.48
C THR A 294 -36.43 -11.86 32.38
N GLN A 295 -37.11 -11.34 33.40
CA GLN A 295 -37.83 -12.14 34.38
C GLN A 295 -39.19 -11.57 34.78
N ALA A 296 -40.23 -12.08 34.11
CA ALA A 296 -41.59 -11.58 34.25
C ALA A 296 -42.07 -11.41 35.70
N GLY A 297 -42.31 -10.15 36.10
CA GLY A 297 -42.58 -9.78 37.48
C GLY A 297 -42.86 -8.29 37.71
N ALA A 298 -44.14 -7.93 37.82
CA ALA A 298 -44.56 -6.54 38.07
C ALA A 298 -44.16 -5.88 39.43
N ASP A 299 -43.29 -6.48 40.26
CA ASP A 299 -42.80 -5.88 41.51
C ASP A 299 -41.37 -5.35 41.28
N GLN A 300 -41.22 -4.03 41.41
CA GLN A 300 -40.03 -3.27 41.03
C GLN A 300 -39.32 -2.81 42.32
N THR A 301 -39.07 -3.76 43.23
CA THR A 301 -38.32 -3.49 44.47
C THR A 301 -36.82 -3.63 44.22
N ASP A 302 -36.06 -2.75 44.85
CA ASP A 302 -34.62 -2.55 44.68
C ASP A 302 -34.11 -2.05 46.04
N THR A 303 -33.60 -2.99 46.85
CA THR A 303 -33.30 -2.77 48.27
C THR A 303 -32.00 -2.02 48.49
N ASP A 304 -31.00 -2.23 47.66
CA ASP A 304 -29.69 -1.55 47.73
C ASP A 304 -29.63 -0.26 46.88
N GLY A 305 -30.55 -0.08 45.94
CA GLY A 305 -30.67 1.08 45.07
C GLY A 305 -29.74 1.04 43.86
N ASP A 306 -29.25 -0.13 43.46
CA ASP A 306 -28.27 -0.29 42.38
C ASP A 306 -28.91 -0.31 40.98
N GLY A 307 -30.23 -0.50 40.91
CA GLY A 307 -31.01 -0.52 39.68
C GLY A 307 -31.29 -1.92 39.13
N GLN A 308 -30.90 -2.99 39.81
CA GLN A 308 -31.41 -4.34 39.63
C GLN A 308 -32.54 -4.59 40.62
N GLY A 309 -33.55 -5.38 40.23
CA GLY A 309 -34.68 -5.67 41.10
C GLY A 309 -34.43 -6.90 41.98
N ASP A 310 -34.88 -6.87 43.24
CA ASP A 310 -34.79 -7.99 44.21
C ASP A 310 -35.29 -9.35 43.62
N ALA A 311 -36.15 -9.31 42.60
CA ALA A 311 -36.74 -10.50 42.00
C ALA A 311 -35.77 -11.28 41.09
N CYS A 312 -34.80 -10.60 40.51
CA CYS A 312 -33.79 -11.13 39.57
C CYS A 312 -32.35 -10.92 40.07
N GLU A 313 -32.20 -10.16 41.15
CA GLU A 313 -31.02 -10.08 41.98
C GLU A 313 -30.92 -11.29 42.91
N GLY A 314 -29.71 -11.58 43.38
CA GLY A 314 -29.48 -12.66 44.35
C GLY A 314 -28.70 -12.22 45.56
N ASP A 315 -28.62 -10.90 45.79
CA ASP A 315 -27.88 -10.16 46.81
C ASP A 315 -28.60 -8.82 47.07
N ASP A 316 -29.81 -8.89 47.64
CA ASP A 316 -30.79 -7.79 47.71
C ASP A 316 -30.23 -6.50 48.39
N ASP A 317 -29.21 -6.60 49.26
CA ASP A 317 -28.64 -5.43 49.95
C ASP A 317 -27.24 -5.01 49.48
N GLY A 318 -26.72 -5.67 48.44
CA GLY A 318 -25.49 -5.32 47.76
C GLY A 318 -24.23 -5.51 48.62
N ASP A 319 -24.23 -6.45 49.56
CA ASP A 319 -23.11 -6.69 50.48
C ASP A 319 -22.13 -7.77 50.02
N LEU A 320 -22.39 -8.37 48.85
CA LEU A 320 -21.64 -9.45 48.20
C LEU A 320 -21.90 -10.84 48.79
N ILE A 321 -22.91 -11.00 49.63
CA ILE A 321 -23.34 -12.26 50.22
C ILE A 321 -24.77 -12.54 49.76
N GLY A 322 -24.90 -13.42 48.78
CA GLY A 322 -26.24 -13.65 48.24
C GLY A 322 -27.25 -14.18 49.26
N ASP A 323 -28.52 -13.78 49.13
CA ASP A 323 -29.57 -13.82 50.18
C ASP A 323 -29.74 -15.16 50.89
N THR A 324 -29.45 -16.25 50.18
CA THR A 324 -29.57 -17.61 50.73
C THR A 324 -28.48 -17.98 51.72
N ALA A 325 -27.37 -17.27 51.69
CA ALA A 325 -26.22 -17.39 52.58
C ALA A 325 -26.13 -16.23 53.58
N ASP A 326 -26.92 -15.18 53.37
CA ASP A 326 -26.93 -13.96 54.15
C ASP A 326 -27.73 -14.09 55.46
N ASN A 327 -27.11 -13.75 56.59
CA ASN A 327 -27.74 -13.68 57.90
C ASN A 327 -28.45 -12.33 58.17
N CYS A 328 -28.28 -11.33 57.30
CA CYS A 328 -29.07 -10.11 57.22
C CYS A 328 -29.46 -9.70 55.76
N PRO A 329 -30.32 -10.47 55.04
CA PRO A 329 -30.64 -10.31 53.60
C PRO A 329 -31.16 -8.98 53.06
N PHE A 330 -31.27 -7.95 53.89
CA PHE A 330 -31.79 -6.63 53.50
C PHE A 330 -31.01 -5.49 54.19
N VAL A 331 -29.89 -5.81 54.85
CA VAL A 331 -29.03 -4.89 55.60
C VAL A 331 -27.57 -5.33 55.44
N ALA A 332 -26.87 -4.64 54.53
CA ALA A 332 -25.53 -5.02 54.14
C ALA A 332 -24.57 -5.28 55.33
N ASN A 333 -24.03 -6.50 55.38
CA ASN A 333 -23.09 -6.98 56.37
C ASN A 333 -22.16 -8.07 55.80
N ALA A 334 -21.33 -7.68 54.84
CA ALA A 334 -20.44 -8.56 54.08
C ALA A 334 -19.54 -9.51 54.90
N ASP A 335 -19.28 -9.17 56.17
CA ASP A 335 -18.49 -10.00 57.08
C ASP A 335 -19.27 -11.19 57.65
N GLN A 336 -20.60 -11.16 57.55
CA GLN A 336 -21.54 -12.16 58.04
C GLN A 336 -21.24 -12.50 59.50
N SER A 337 -20.76 -11.49 60.23
CA SER A 337 -20.41 -11.62 61.63
C SER A 337 -21.69 -11.99 62.37
N ASP A 338 -21.60 -13.08 63.12
CA ASP A 338 -22.66 -13.65 63.95
C ASP A 338 -21.92 -14.24 65.14
N LEU A 339 -21.50 -13.34 66.03
CA LEU A 339 -20.52 -13.61 67.06
C LEU A 339 -21.06 -14.59 68.12
N ASP A 340 -22.38 -14.61 68.34
CA ASP A 340 -23.05 -15.57 69.23
C ASP A 340 -23.62 -16.82 68.54
N ALA A 341 -23.63 -16.83 67.21
CA ALA A 341 -24.07 -17.90 66.32
C ALA A 341 -25.58 -18.23 66.42
N ASP A 342 -26.43 -17.23 66.62
CA ASP A 342 -27.89 -17.40 66.67
C ASP A 342 -28.58 -17.40 65.29
N GLY A 343 -27.85 -16.94 64.26
CA GLY A 343 -28.27 -16.91 62.86
C GLY A 343 -28.81 -15.56 62.37
N ALA A 344 -28.87 -14.53 63.21
CA ALA A 344 -28.87 -13.14 62.78
C ALA A 344 -27.42 -12.64 62.71
N GLY A 345 -27.09 -11.77 61.77
CA GLY A 345 -25.78 -11.12 61.78
C GLY A 345 -25.73 -9.98 62.79
N ASP A 346 -24.57 -9.73 63.38
CA ASP A 346 -24.29 -8.68 64.38
C ASP A 346 -24.88 -7.32 63.95
N VAL A 347 -24.76 -6.96 62.67
CA VAL A 347 -25.28 -5.69 62.12
C VAL A 347 -26.80 -5.57 62.17
N CYS A 348 -27.51 -6.70 62.17
CA CYS A 348 -28.96 -6.78 62.34
C CYS A 348 -29.39 -7.47 63.67
N ASP A 349 -28.44 -7.68 64.60
CA ASP A 349 -28.63 -8.18 65.96
C ASP A 349 -28.47 -7.03 67.00
N ASP A 350 -28.98 -7.23 68.21
CA ASP A 350 -28.97 -6.25 69.31
C ASP A 350 -28.09 -6.72 70.51
N ASP A 351 -27.35 -7.84 70.40
CA ASP A 351 -26.55 -8.50 71.47
C ASP A 351 -25.40 -9.37 70.88
N ASP A 352 -24.45 -8.73 70.20
CA ASP A 352 -23.45 -9.37 69.31
C ASP A 352 -22.67 -10.52 69.99
N ASP A 353 -22.16 -10.33 71.21
CA ASP A 353 -21.33 -11.33 71.88
C ASP A 353 -22.12 -12.39 72.69
N GLY A 354 -23.44 -12.27 72.72
CA GLY A 354 -24.36 -13.17 73.42
C GLY A 354 -24.08 -13.33 74.92
N ASP A 355 -23.33 -12.40 75.53
CA ASP A 355 -23.03 -12.44 76.98
C ASP A 355 -24.25 -12.03 77.83
N GLY A 356 -25.27 -11.47 77.18
CA GLY A 356 -26.53 -11.01 77.72
C GLY A 356 -26.57 -9.52 78.04
N THR A 357 -25.65 -8.74 77.48
CA THR A 357 -25.50 -7.29 77.62
C THR A 357 -25.53 -6.63 76.25
N SER A 358 -26.71 -6.11 75.87
CA SER A 358 -26.87 -5.36 74.60
C SER A 358 -25.74 -4.38 74.32
N ASP A 359 -25.26 -4.32 73.09
CA ASP A 359 -24.01 -3.66 72.66
C ASP A 359 -23.87 -2.22 73.15
N ASP A 360 -24.99 -1.50 73.20
CA ASP A 360 -25.11 -0.15 73.77
C ASP A 360 -24.55 0.02 75.20
N GLN A 361 -24.35 -1.08 75.95
CA GLN A 361 -23.94 -1.10 77.36
C GLN A 361 -22.65 -1.88 77.65
N ASP A 362 -21.97 -2.42 76.64
CA ASP A 362 -20.77 -3.26 76.80
C ASP A 362 -19.44 -2.47 76.60
N VAL A 363 -18.37 -2.83 77.32
CA VAL A 363 -17.02 -2.22 77.19
C VAL A 363 -16.09 -2.98 76.24
N CYS A 364 -16.38 -4.25 75.96
CA CYS A 364 -15.90 -4.95 74.77
C CYS A 364 -17.13 -5.64 74.12
N PRO A 365 -18.00 -4.91 73.38
CA PRO A 365 -19.24 -5.45 72.78
C PRO A 365 -19.06 -6.66 71.88
N THR A 366 -17.84 -6.92 71.44
CA THR A 366 -17.50 -8.01 70.53
C THR A 366 -16.67 -9.10 71.22
N VAL A 367 -16.50 -9.06 72.54
CA VAL A 367 -15.69 -10.02 73.30
C VAL A 367 -16.37 -10.34 74.62
N ALA A 368 -17.00 -11.51 74.68
CA ALA A 368 -17.63 -12.01 75.91
C ALA A 368 -16.63 -12.10 77.07
N ASP A 369 -16.69 -11.13 78.00
CA ASP A 369 -15.69 -10.96 79.06
C ASP A 369 -16.32 -10.60 80.43
N LEU A 370 -15.51 -10.04 81.36
CA LEU A 370 -16.02 -9.50 82.63
C LEU A 370 -15.57 -8.04 82.88
N GLY A 371 -14.91 -7.39 81.91
CA GLY A 371 -14.51 -5.97 81.84
C GLY A 371 -13.27 -5.53 82.66
N ALA A 372 -12.05 -6.02 82.37
CA ALA A 372 -10.77 -5.56 82.99
C ALA A 372 -9.97 -4.62 82.05
N ASP A 373 -9.09 -3.72 82.57
CA ASP A 373 -8.38 -2.64 81.82
C ASP A 373 -7.14 -2.13 82.64
N LEU A 374 -5.89 -2.41 82.18
CA LEU A 374 -4.60 -2.34 82.89
C LEU A 374 -4.03 -0.92 82.90
N ASP A 375 -4.20 -0.19 81.80
CA ASP A 375 -3.72 1.17 81.62
C ASP A 375 -4.83 2.24 81.84
N GLN A 376 -6.10 1.80 81.91
CA GLN A 376 -7.33 2.55 82.22
C GLN A 376 -7.78 3.54 81.15
N ASP A 377 -7.62 3.21 79.88
CA ASP A 377 -7.98 4.07 78.77
C ASP A 377 -9.44 3.95 78.31
N GLY A 378 -10.16 2.90 78.75
CA GLY A 378 -11.56 2.64 78.41
C GLY A 378 -11.78 1.53 77.38
N LEU A 379 -10.71 0.92 76.87
CA LEU A 379 -10.72 -0.39 76.22
C LEU A 379 -10.37 -1.45 77.26
N GLY A 380 -10.98 -2.63 77.17
CA GLY A 380 -10.64 -3.72 78.09
C GLY A 380 -9.34 -4.40 77.71
N ASP A 381 -8.59 -4.96 78.67
CA ASP A 381 -7.36 -5.77 78.47
C ASP A 381 -7.54 -6.89 77.43
N ALA A 382 -8.77 -7.39 77.27
CA ALA A 382 -9.07 -8.44 76.29
C ALA A 382 -9.21 -7.91 74.85
N CYS A 383 -9.32 -6.58 74.72
CA CYS A 383 -9.52 -5.85 73.48
C CYS A 383 -8.56 -4.63 73.35
N ASP A 384 -7.37 -4.69 74.00
CA ASP A 384 -6.28 -3.71 73.95
C ASP A 384 -4.97 -4.36 73.41
N ASP A 385 -4.17 -3.61 72.65
CA ASP A 385 -3.06 -4.10 71.79
C ASP A 385 -1.65 -3.59 72.21
N ASP A 386 -1.58 -2.71 73.19
CA ASP A 386 -0.32 -2.20 73.77
C ASP A 386 -0.44 -2.24 75.29
N ASP A 387 -0.34 -3.45 75.84
CA ASP A 387 -0.57 -3.71 77.25
C ASP A 387 0.38 -2.89 78.16
N ASP A 388 1.58 -2.54 77.67
CA ASP A 388 2.64 -1.88 78.44
C ASP A 388 2.87 -0.39 78.12
N GLY A 389 2.34 0.09 76.98
CA GLY A 389 2.22 1.49 76.59
C GLY A 389 3.52 2.13 76.08
N ASP A 390 4.51 1.36 75.62
CA ASP A 390 5.78 1.90 75.10
C ASP A 390 5.72 2.33 73.64
N GLY A 391 4.62 2.01 72.95
CA GLY A 391 4.38 2.33 71.55
C GLY A 391 4.86 1.24 70.58
N ALA A 392 5.36 0.12 71.07
CA ALA A 392 5.46 -1.13 70.33
C ALA A 392 4.31 -2.05 70.77
N SER A 393 3.37 -2.30 69.86
CA SER A 393 2.24 -3.21 70.13
C SER A 393 2.73 -4.60 70.51
N ASP A 394 2.01 -5.30 71.37
CA ASP A 394 2.39 -6.59 71.97
C ASP A 394 2.91 -7.64 70.96
N SER A 395 2.40 -7.61 69.73
CA SER A 395 2.75 -8.55 68.66
C SER A 395 4.04 -8.22 67.91
N LEU A 396 4.48 -6.96 67.90
CA LEU A 396 5.65 -6.44 67.17
C LEU A 396 6.78 -6.04 68.09
N ASP A 397 6.46 -5.93 69.36
CA ASP A 397 7.45 -5.75 70.37
C ASP A 397 8.22 -7.08 70.53
N ASN A 398 9.44 -7.12 69.96
CA ASN A 398 10.36 -8.22 70.21
C ASN A 398 10.83 -8.29 71.69
N CYS A 399 10.18 -7.49 72.55
CA CYS A 399 10.17 -7.46 74.01
C CYS A 399 8.79 -7.09 74.66
N SER A 400 7.62 -7.61 74.21
CA SER A 400 6.19 -7.27 74.56
C SER A 400 5.68 -7.00 75.99
N ALA A 401 6.54 -6.93 77.00
CA ALA A 401 6.20 -6.46 78.34
C ALA A 401 7.31 -5.55 78.90
N ILE A 402 8.26 -5.16 78.04
CA ILE A 402 9.46 -4.39 78.32
C ILE A 402 9.78 -3.50 77.12
N ALA A 403 9.34 -2.26 77.23
CA ALA A 403 9.66 -1.18 76.32
C ALA A 403 11.03 -1.20 75.60
N ASN A 404 11.05 -1.32 74.26
CA ASN A 404 12.25 -1.30 73.43
C ASN A 404 12.07 -0.73 71.99
N ALA A 405 11.16 0.22 71.77
CA ALA A 405 10.83 1.00 70.55
C ALA A 405 11.69 1.00 69.22
N GLY A 406 12.97 0.64 69.20
CA GLY A 406 13.85 0.65 68.01
C GLY A 406 13.97 -0.66 67.21
N GLN A 407 13.50 -1.79 67.75
CA GLN A 407 13.28 -3.08 67.06
C GLN A 407 14.39 -3.58 66.08
N ALA A 408 15.68 -3.31 66.30
CA ALA A 408 16.75 -3.82 65.42
C ALA A 408 16.90 -5.35 65.54
N ASP A 409 17.19 -6.05 64.43
CA ASP A 409 17.30 -7.52 64.31
C ASP A 409 18.11 -7.87 63.03
N GLN A 410 19.42 -8.07 63.16
CA GLN A 410 20.35 -8.14 62.01
C GLN A 410 20.46 -9.52 61.34
N ASP A 411 20.39 -10.63 62.08
CA ASP A 411 20.36 -12.00 61.52
C ASP A 411 18.92 -12.44 61.23
N ALA A 412 17.98 -11.61 61.66
CA ALA A 412 16.56 -11.74 61.41
C ALA A 412 15.97 -13.01 62.04
N ASP A 413 16.43 -13.39 63.23
CA ASP A 413 15.90 -14.56 63.95
C ASP A 413 14.55 -14.30 64.65
N GLY A 414 14.13 -13.03 64.72
CA GLY A 414 12.87 -12.57 65.28
C GLY A 414 12.94 -12.17 66.74
N GLN A 415 14.11 -12.30 67.37
CA GLN A 415 14.44 -11.68 68.63
C GLN A 415 15.31 -10.45 68.33
N GLY A 416 14.90 -9.26 68.78
CA GLY A 416 15.68 -8.06 68.42
C GLY A 416 17.05 -8.04 69.07
N ASP A 417 18.02 -7.32 68.49
CA ASP A 417 19.37 -7.09 69.03
C ASP A 417 19.33 -6.65 70.52
N ALA A 418 18.26 -5.96 70.95
CA ALA A 418 18.06 -5.55 72.35
C ALA A 418 17.89 -6.74 73.31
N CYS A 419 17.46 -7.88 72.78
CA CYS A 419 17.29 -9.15 73.47
C CYS A 419 17.99 -10.37 72.79
N ASP A 420 18.78 -10.21 71.71
CA ASP A 420 19.52 -11.25 70.94
C ASP A 420 21.09 -11.14 70.95
N GLY A 421 21.87 -12.04 70.31
CA GLY A 421 23.35 -11.99 70.33
C GLY A 421 24.17 -12.89 69.36
N ASP A 422 23.75 -13.04 68.10
CA ASP A 422 24.55 -13.54 66.94
C ASP A 422 24.03 -12.89 65.63
N ASP A 423 24.37 -11.62 65.45
CA ASP A 423 23.71 -10.63 64.61
C ASP A 423 23.83 -10.87 63.07
N ASP A 424 24.65 -11.76 62.52
CA ASP A 424 24.65 -12.03 61.05
C ASP A 424 24.38 -13.47 60.64
N GLY A 425 24.18 -14.34 61.62
CA GLY A 425 23.69 -15.69 61.43
C GLY A 425 24.62 -16.64 60.66
N ASP A 426 25.90 -16.29 60.46
CA ASP A 426 26.87 -17.15 59.78
C ASP A 426 27.36 -18.32 60.68
N GLY A 427 27.05 -18.23 61.97
CA GLY A 427 27.35 -19.18 63.02
C GLY A 427 28.55 -18.81 63.90
N ILE A 428 29.09 -17.60 63.76
CA ILE A 428 30.21 -17.04 64.50
C ILE A 428 29.79 -15.77 65.28
N GLY A 429 29.10 -15.93 66.43
CA GLY A 429 28.64 -14.79 67.25
C GLY A 429 29.59 -13.59 67.41
N ASP A 430 29.00 -12.39 67.33
CA ASP A 430 29.56 -11.07 66.91
C ASP A 430 30.91 -10.66 67.50
N MET A 431 31.28 -11.25 68.64
CA MET A 431 32.49 -10.86 69.36
C MET A 431 33.79 -11.43 68.75
N VAL A 432 33.73 -12.35 67.79
CA VAL A 432 34.92 -13.04 67.22
C VAL A 432 34.96 -13.16 65.69
N ASP A 433 33.98 -12.61 64.99
CA ASP A 433 33.87 -12.60 63.53
C ASP A 433 34.76 -11.50 62.88
N THR A 434 35.38 -11.78 61.72
CA THR A 434 36.18 -10.79 60.95
C THR A 434 35.34 -9.97 59.97
N CYS A 435 34.14 -10.43 59.57
CA CYS A 435 33.13 -9.60 58.93
C CYS A 435 31.75 -9.74 59.67
N PRO A 436 31.55 -9.22 60.92
CA PRO A 436 30.38 -9.49 61.82
C PRO A 436 28.96 -9.12 61.35
N LEU A 437 28.82 -8.65 60.12
CA LEU A 437 27.55 -8.26 59.50
C LEU A 437 27.45 -8.82 58.07
N VAL A 438 28.43 -9.62 57.62
CA VAL A 438 28.58 -10.16 56.27
C VAL A 438 29.13 -11.57 56.37
N ALA A 439 28.26 -12.55 56.19
CA ALA A 439 28.62 -13.96 56.30
C ALA A 439 29.84 -14.34 55.44
N ASP A 440 30.96 -14.65 56.09
CA ASP A 440 32.19 -15.15 55.48
C ASP A 440 32.70 -16.40 56.22
N PRO A 441 32.03 -17.56 56.09
CA PRO A 441 32.27 -18.71 56.98
C PRO A 441 33.68 -19.32 56.89
N GLU A 442 34.48 -18.91 55.89
CA GLU A 442 35.81 -19.45 55.59
C GLU A 442 36.95 -18.55 56.10
N GLN A 443 36.68 -17.27 56.40
CA GLN A 443 37.58 -16.32 57.07
C GLN A 443 39.01 -16.32 56.47
N LEU A 444 39.12 -16.30 55.14
CA LEU A 444 40.42 -16.20 54.44
C LEU A 444 40.90 -14.74 54.46
N ASP A 445 42.22 -14.54 54.48
CA ASP A 445 42.90 -13.23 54.57
C ASP A 445 44.34 -13.43 54.04
N LEU A 446 44.54 -13.22 52.73
CA LEU A 446 45.74 -13.64 52.00
C LEU A 446 46.96 -12.75 52.31
N ASP A 447 46.76 -11.44 52.47
CA ASP A 447 47.79 -10.48 52.83
C ASP A 447 47.95 -10.26 54.36
N LEU A 448 47.00 -10.80 55.13
CA LEU A 448 46.95 -10.86 56.61
C LEU A 448 46.70 -9.51 57.28
N ASP A 449 45.87 -8.65 56.69
CA ASP A 449 45.58 -7.31 57.19
C ASP A 449 44.49 -7.28 58.29
N GLY A 450 43.70 -8.36 58.41
CA GLY A 450 42.64 -8.54 59.40
C GLY A 450 41.23 -8.25 58.90
N SER A 451 41.08 -7.89 57.63
CA SER A 451 39.83 -7.95 56.86
C SER A 451 39.82 -9.27 56.10
N GLY A 452 38.68 -9.97 56.04
CA GLY A 452 38.62 -11.22 55.28
C GLY A 452 38.61 -10.93 53.77
N ASP A 453 39.21 -11.78 52.94
CA ASP A 453 39.24 -11.69 51.46
C ASP A 453 37.82 -11.45 50.88
N ALA A 454 36.78 -12.01 51.51
CA ALA A 454 35.39 -11.81 51.10
C ALA A 454 34.89 -10.35 51.25
N CYS A 455 35.54 -9.59 52.12
CA CYS A 455 35.29 -8.18 52.36
C CYS A 455 36.53 -7.27 52.08
N ASP A 456 37.59 -7.78 51.38
CA ASP A 456 38.85 -7.07 51.01
C ASP A 456 39.03 -6.91 49.47
N PRO A 457 39.50 -5.75 48.96
CA PRO A 457 39.69 -5.50 47.51
C PRO A 457 41.12 -5.63 46.90
N ASP A 458 42.16 -6.07 47.62
CA ASP A 458 43.54 -6.26 47.08
C ASP A 458 44.22 -7.47 47.76
N ASP A 459 44.01 -8.66 47.21
CA ASP A 459 44.29 -9.93 47.89
C ASP A 459 45.80 -10.20 48.10
N ASP A 460 46.69 -9.74 47.22
CA ASP A 460 48.14 -10.04 47.29
C ASP A 460 49.01 -8.88 47.78
N GLY A 461 48.43 -7.66 47.81
CA GLY A 461 48.98 -6.48 48.46
C GLY A 461 50.25 -5.92 47.79
N ASP A 462 50.52 -6.26 46.52
CA ASP A 462 51.65 -5.72 45.77
C ASP A 462 51.43 -4.27 45.28
N GLY A 463 50.18 -3.80 45.41
CA GLY A 463 49.73 -2.45 45.09
C GLY A 463 49.04 -2.32 43.74
N VAL A 464 48.79 -3.43 43.05
CA VAL A 464 47.93 -3.54 41.86
C VAL A 464 46.68 -4.35 42.24
N GLY A 465 45.51 -3.71 42.24
CA GLY A 465 44.27 -4.40 42.64
C GLY A 465 43.91 -5.55 41.70
N ASP A 466 43.32 -6.61 42.27
CA ASP A 466 43.15 -7.94 41.68
C ASP A 466 42.57 -7.96 40.26
N ASP A 467 41.67 -7.03 39.96
CA ASP A 467 41.02 -6.92 38.65
C ASP A 467 42.01 -6.51 37.51
N THR A 468 43.26 -6.15 37.81
CA THR A 468 44.22 -5.57 36.84
C THR A 468 45.64 -6.13 36.86
N ASP A 469 45.95 -7.12 37.69
CA ASP A 469 47.30 -7.71 37.83
C ASP A 469 47.51 -8.91 36.86
N ASN A 470 48.68 -9.02 36.19
CA ASN A 470 49.02 -10.17 35.33
C ASN A 470 49.61 -11.39 36.09
N CYS A 471 49.93 -11.23 37.37
CA CYS A 471 50.08 -12.34 38.30
C CYS A 471 49.31 -12.03 39.64
N PRO A 472 47.93 -11.99 39.70
CA PRO A 472 47.09 -11.52 40.84
C PRO A 472 47.23 -12.19 42.21
N ARG A 473 48.15 -13.14 42.32
CA ARG A 473 48.43 -13.88 43.57
C ARG A 473 49.94 -13.97 43.81
N GLY A 474 50.74 -13.21 43.07
CA GLY A 474 52.17 -13.34 42.93
C GLY A 474 52.84 -12.03 42.51
N ALA A 475 52.95 -11.10 43.45
CA ALA A 475 53.67 -9.84 43.37
C ALA A 475 54.74 -9.70 42.25
N ASP A 476 54.34 -9.06 41.15
CA ASP A 476 55.24 -8.54 40.12
C ASP A 476 54.90 -7.07 39.79
N PRO A 477 55.44 -6.11 40.56
CA PRO A 477 55.10 -4.71 40.34
C PRO A 477 55.60 -4.12 39.01
N ALA A 478 56.42 -4.86 38.23
CA ALA A 478 56.99 -4.38 36.97
C ALA A 478 56.29 -4.95 35.73
N GLN A 479 55.60 -6.09 35.87
CA GLN A 479 54.73 -6.69 34.85
C GLN A 479 55.48 -6.91 33.51
N GLY A 480 56.73 -7.41 33.59
CA GLY A 480 57.58 -7.66 32.42
C GLY A 480 57.24 -9.01 31.80
N ASP A 481 57.20 -9.10 30.48
CA ASP A 481 56.73 -10.26 29.72
C ASP A 481 57.42 -10.23 28.33
N ASN A 482 58.48 -11.03 28.16
CA ASN A 482 59.44 -10.96 27.06
C ASN A 482 58.93 -11.67 25.79
N ASP A 483 58.10 -12.69 25.95
CA ASP A 483 57.43 -13.41 24.85
C ASP A 483 55.96 -12.97 24.66
N ALA A 484 55.43 -12.14 25.57
CA ALA A 484 54.15 -11.45 25.52
C ALA A 484 52.93 -12.39 25.60
N ASP A 485 53.04 -13.50 26.33
CA ASP A 485 51.98 -14.51 26.44
C ASP A 485 50.88 -14.15 27.46
N GLY A 486 51.09 -13.08 28.22
CA GLY A 486 50.19 -12.57 29.26
C GLY A 486 50.52 -13.06 30.67
N LEU A 487 51.52 -13.93 30.82
CA LEU A 487 52.20 -14.22 32.07
C LEU A 487 53.49 -13.40 32.14
N GLY A 488 53.79 -12.82 33.31
CA GLY A 488 55.06 -12.11 33.45
C GLY A 488 56.26 -13.06 33.47
N ASP A 489 57.44 -12.61 33.02
CA ASP A 489 58.73 -13.32 33.04
C ASP A 489 59.04 -13.96 34.42
N VAL A 490 58.56 -13.32 35.49
CA VAL A 490 58.73 -13.81 36.88
C VAL A 490 57.91 -15.07 37.15
N CYS A 491 56.76 -15.19 36.48
CA CYS A 491 55.86 -16.33 36.54
C CYS A 491 55.99 -17.28 35.31
N ASP A 492 56.99 -17.09 34.41
CA ASP A 492 57.36 -17.92 33.24
C ASP A 492 58.70 -18.71 33.38
N SER A 493 59.02 -19.63 32.46
CA SER A 493 60.11 -20.63 32.54
C SER A 493 60.85 -20.96 31.24
N ASP A 494 60.52 -20.31 30.13
CA ASP A 494 61.18 -20.40 28.83
C ASP A 494 61.17 -19.00 28.21
N ASP A 495 62.11 -18.16 28.63
CA ASP A 495 61.99 -16.69 28.49
C ASP A 495 62.03 -16.20 27.04
N ASP A 496 62.48 -17.04 26.09
CA ASP A 496 62.41 -16.77 24.65
C ASP A 496 61.60 -17.82 23.87
N ASP A 497 60.94 -18.73 24.60
CA ASP A 497 60.05 -19.82 24.16
C ASP A 497 60.56 -20.60 22.92
N ASP A 498 61.88 -20.81 22.85
CA ASP A 498 62.52 -21.54 21.73
C ASP A 498 62.52 -23.06 21.94
N GLY A 499 62.04 -23.51 23.10
CA GLY A 499 61.94 -24.90 23.50
C GLY A 499 63.25 -25.49 24.02
N THR A 500 64.30 -24.68 24.14
CA THR A 500 65.54 -24.98 24.83
C THR A 500 65.54 -24.23 26.16
N PRO A 501 65.30 -24.93 27.28
CA PRO A 501 65.31 -24.26 28.58
C PRO A 501 66.63 -23.53 28.81
N ASP A 502 66.55 -22.34 29.38
CA ASP A 502 67.64 -21.38 29.61
C ASP A 502 68.99 -21.98 30.06
N ASP A 503 68.99 -23.14 30.72
CA ASP A 503 70.18 -23.77 31.28
C ASP A 503 71.03 -24.60 30.28
N GLN A 504 70.56 -24.78 29.05
CA GLN A 504 71.21 -25.60 28.01
C GLN A 504 71.56 -24.85 26.73
N ASP A 505 71.33 -23.55 26.73
CA ASP A 505 71.42 -22.74 25.54
C ASP A 505 72.76 -21.99 25.46
N ASN A 506 73.49 -22.13 24.33
CA ASN A 506 74.67 -21.30 24.03
C ASN A 506 74.29 -19.84 23.66
N CYS A 507 72.99 -19.48 23.68
CA CYS A 507 72.40 -18.14 23.55
C CYS A 507 71.10 -17.83 24.40
N VAL A 508 71.00 -18.19 25.70
CA VAL A 508 69.88 -18.03 26.70
C VAL A 508 68.71 -17.01 26.54
N PHE A 509 68.87 -15.89 25.86
CA PHE A 509 67.78 -14.90 25.64
C PHE A 509 67.55 -14.66 24.15
N THR A 510 68.08 -15.56 23.32
CA THR A 510 68.15 -15.49 21.87
C THR A 510 68.25 -16.91 21.32
N ALA A 511 67.09 -17.52 21.17
CA ALA A 511 66.82 -18.75 20.45
C ALA A 511 67.83 -19.09 19.33
N ASN A 512 68.48 -20.26 19.38
CA ASN A 512 69.44 -20.66 18.34
C ASN A 512 69.80 -22.18 18.25
N ASP A 513 70.56 -22.56 17.20
CA ASP A 513 70.77 -23.95 16.76
C ASP A 513 72.10 -24.63 17.20
N GLN A 514 72.96 -23.89 17.91
CA GLN A 514 74.23 -24.33 18.50
C GLN A 514 75.42 -24.63 17.53
N LEU A 515 75.46 -24.08 16.30
CA LEU A 515 76.58 -24.23 15.31
C LEU A 515 77.85 -23.37 15.66
N ASP A 516 79.06 -23.80 15.24
CA ASP A 516 80.38 -23.15 15.51
C ASP A 516 81.39 -23.44 14.36
N THR A 517 81.52 -22.52 13.40
CA THR A 517 82.12 -22.74 12.07
C THR A 517 83.66 -22.73 12.06
N ASP A 518 84.31 -21.87 12.83
CA ASP A 518 85.76 -21.88 13.02
C ASP A 518 86.22 -22.72 14.25
N SER A 519 85.25 -23.20 15.04
CA SER A 519 85.38 -24.09 16.20
C SER A 519 86.01 -23.46 17.45
N ASP A 520 85.63 -22.24 17.80
CA ASP A 520 86.19 -21.48 18.93
C ASP A 520 85.38 -21.59 20.26
N GLY A 521 84.11 -21.97 20.19
CA GLY A 521 83.21 -22.21 21.33
C GLY A 521 82.16 -21.12 21.63
N ALA A 522 82.17 -19.99 20.94
CA ALA A 522 80.95 -19.21 20.72
C ALA A 522 80.12 -19.91 19.63
N GLY A 523 78.79 -19.86 19.73
CA GLY A 523 77.97 -20.29 18.60
C GLY A 523 78.03 -19.21 17.51
N ASP A 524 77.89 -19.56 16.24
CA ASP A 524 77.86 -18.60 15.12
C ASP A 524 76.80 -17.49 15.35
N ALA A 525 75.72 -17.82 16.08
CA ALA A 525 74.68 -16.86 16.49
C ALA A 525 75.17 -15.76 17.46
N CYS A 526 76.33 -15.95 18.11
CA CYS A 526 76.96 -14.99 18.99
C CYS A 526 78.48 -14.77 18.73
N ASP A 527 79.02 -15.20 17.57
CA ASP A 527 80.38 -14.90 17.06
C ASP A 527 80.38 -13.89 15.87
N SER A 528 81.55 -13.46 15.37
CA SER A 528 81.68 -12.28 14.48
C SER A 528 82.80 -12.28 13.41
N ASP A 529 83.54 -13.38 13.23
CA ASP A 529 84.49 -13.61 12.10
C ASP A 529 84.66 -15.13 11.86
N ASP A 530 83.69 -15.72 11.18
CA ASP A 530 83.43 -17.16 11.08
C ASP A 530 84.40 -17.92 10.15
N ASP A 531 85.11 -17.29 9.20
CA ASP A 531 86.13 -17.97 8.33
C ASP A 531 87.59 -17.54 8.50
N GLY A 532 87.85 -16.43 9.17
CA GLY A 532 89.19 -15.95 9.48
C GLY A 532 90.01 -15.48 8.28
N ASP A 533 89.39 -15.05 7.18
CA ASP A 533 90.08 -14.46 6.02
C ASP A 533 90.65 -13.05 6.32
N GLY A 534 90.15 -12.43 7.40
CA GLY A 534 90.54 -11.12 7.92
C GLY A 534 89.53 -10.01 7.67
N VAL A 535 88.34 -10.34 7.16
CA VAL A 535 87.15 -9.50 7.08
C VAL A 535 86.12 -10.01 8.11
N LEU A 536 85.52 -9.11 8.91
CA LEU A 536 84.51 -9.52 9.92
C LEU A 536 83.23 -9.97 9.21
N ASP A 537 82.49 -10.96 9.73
CA ASP A 537 81.27 -11.51 9.08
C ASP A 537 80.28 -10.43 8.69
N SER A 538 80.17 -9.42 9.56
CA SER A 538 79.33 -8.24 9.33
C SER A 538 79.61 -7.48 8.02
N VAL A 539 80.73 -7.74 7.33
CA VAL A 539 81.14 -7.04 6.11
C VAL A 539 81.89 -7.94 5.10
N ASP A 540 81.95 -9.26 5.32
CA ASP A 540 82.55 -10.20 4.37
C ASP A 540 81.49 -10.68 3.38
N GLY A 541 81.76 -10.53 2.08
CA GLY A 541 80.89 -11.03 1.02
C GLY A 541 80.88 -12.56 0.94
N CYS A 542 81.83 -13.25 1.55
CA CYS A 542 81.85 -14.69 1.60
C CYS A 542 82.33 -15.13 3.00
N PRO A 543 81.54 -14.94 4.08
CA PRO A 543 81.97 -15.12 5.48
C PRO A 543 82.47 -16.52 5.84
N LEU A 544 82.30 -17.49 4.94
CA LEU A 544 82.71 -18.89 5.08
C LEU A 544 83.81 -19.30 4.05
N LEU A 545 84.20 -18.40 3.12
CA LEU A 545 84.99 -18.65 1.91
C LEU A 545 85.92 -17.47 1.52
N ALA A 546 87.09 -17.37 2.15
CA ALA A 546 88.18 -16.43 1.86
C ALA A 546 88.33 -15.82 0.42
N ASP A 547 87.95 -14.53 0.26
CA ASP A 547 88.20 -13.68 -0.91
C ASP A 547 88.65 -12.24 -0.53
N PRO A 548 89.96 -11.97 -0.48
CA PRO A 548 90.49 -10.66 -0.04
C PRO A 548 90.18 -9.46 -0.96
N GLY A 549 89.58 -9.67 -2.13
CA GLY A 549 89.33 -8.64 -3.15
C GLY A 549 87.91 -8.08 -3.18
N GLN A 550 86.94 -8.83 -2.65
CA GLN A 550 85.52 -8.49 -2.53
C GLN A 550 84.92 -7.82 -3.79
N PRO A 551 85.12 -8.35 -5.03
CA PRO A 551 84.35 -7.93 -6.19
C PRO A 551 82.92 -8.50 -6.09
N ASN A 552 81.94 -7.70 -6.49
CA ASN A 552 80.54 -7.98 -6.28
C ASN A 552 79.73 -7.15 -7.30
N ALA A 553 79.23 -7.81 -8.34
CA ALA A 553 78.69 -7.19 -9.55
C ALA A 553 77.22 -6.78 -9.42
N ASP A 554 76.42 -7.58 -8.73
CA ASP A 554 75.05 -7.26 -8.31
C ASP A 554 74.98 -6.45 -7.02
N GLY A 555 76.09 -6.39 -6.27
CA GLY A 555 76.24 -5.62 -5.04
C GLY A 555 75.59 -6.29 -3.83
N ASP A 556 75.35 -7.62 -3.90
CA ASP A 556 74.66 -8.36 -2.87
C ASP A 556 75.55 -8.61 -1.64
N GLU A 557 75.13 -9.44 -0.70
CA GLU A 557 75.98 -9.79 0.44
C GLU A 557 76.96 -10.90 0.09
N GLN A 558 76.92 -11.42 -1.14
CA GLN A 558 77.79 -12.44 -1.65
C GLN A 558 78.93 -11.83 -2.51
N GLY A 559 80.13 -12.40 -2.49
CA GLY A 559 81.20 -12.00 -3.41
C GLY A 559 81.11 -12.78 -4.72
N ASP A 560 81.42 -12.17 -5.87
CA ASP A 560 81.38 -12.79 -7.22
C ASP A 560 82.02 -14.20 -7.29
N VAL A 561 82.97 -14.49 -6.40
CA VAL A 561 83.74 -15.74 -6.34
C VAL A 561 82.96 -16.89 -5.71
N CYS A 562 82.17 -16.63 -4.66
CA CYS A 562 81.31 -17.63 -4.05
C CYS A 562 79.86 -17.53 -4.55
N ASP A 563 79.58 -16.50 -5.34
CA ASP A 563 78.30 -16.25 -5.95
C ASP A 563 78.05 -17.17 -7.16
N PRO A 564 77.05 -18.07 -7.09
CA PRO A 564 76.65 -18.93 -8.19
C PRO A 564 75.97 -18.19 -9.36
N ASP A 565 75.70 -16.89 -9.20
CA ASP A 565 74.75 -16.09 -9.96
C ASP A 565 75.18 -14.61 -9.96
N ARG A 566 76.13 -14.26 -10.83
CA ARG A 566 77.00 -13.08 -10.60
C ARG A 566 76.25 -11.75 -10.64
N ASP A 567 75.21 -11.66 -11.44
CA ASP A 567 74.38 -10.47 -11.52
C ASP A 567 73.09 -10.60 -10.69
N GLY A 568 72.99 -11.67 -9.89
CA GLY A 568 71.97 -11.86 -8.86
C GLY A 568 70.57 -12.05 -9.43
N ASP A 569 70.45 -12.60 -10.64
CA ASP A 569 69.20 -12.70 -11.37
C ASP A 569 68.50 -14.06 -11.21
N ALA A 570 69.02 -14.92 -10.35
CA ALA A 570 68.60 -16.29 -10.09
C ALA A 570 68.76 -17.26 -11.27
N VAL A 571 69.45 -16.85 -12.34
CA VAL A 571 69.83 -17.71 -13.46
C VAL A 571 71.30 -18.01 -13.32
N PRO A 572 71.67 -19.28 -13.03
CA PRO A 572 73.07 -19.62 -12.88
C PRO A 572 73.83 -19.27 -14.17
N ASN A 573 74.90 -18.49 -14.04
CA ASN A 573 75.79 -17.98 -15.09
C ASN A 573 75.94 -18.83 -16.39
N ASP A 574 75.92 -20.17 -16.30
CA ASP A 574 76.06 -21.09 -17.44
C ASP A 574 74.77 -21.28 -18.29
N GLY A 575 73.63 -20.77 -17.82
CA GLY A 575 72.33 -20.80 -18.47
C GLY A 575 71.76 -19.42 -18.76
N ASP A 576 72.58 -18.38 -18.57
CA ASP A 576 72.21 -16.99 -18.59
C ASP A 576 72.55 -16.31 -19.93
N ASN A 577 71.55 -15.81 -20.65
CA ASN A 577 71.67 -15.07 -21.91
C ASN A 577 72.06 -13.59 -21.72
N CYS A 578 72.17 -13.09 -20.49
CA CYS A 578 72.86 -11.84 -20.14
C CYS A 578 73.70 -11.92 -18.82
N ALA A 579 74.61 -12.90 -18.69
CA ALA A 579 75.48 -13.21 -17.51
C ALA A 579 76.33 -12.13 -16.80
N ASP A 580 76.22 -10.85 -17.15
CA ASP A 580 76.80 -9.73 -16.39
C ASP A 580 75.77 -8.57 -16.24
N ALA A 581 74.49 -8.84 -16.50
CA ALA A 581 73.37 -7.91 -16.52
C ALA A 581 72.06 -8.67 -16.25
N ALA A 582 71.64 -8.64 -14.99
CA ALA A 582 70.53 -9.41 -14.46
C ALA A 582 69.29 -9.46 -15.35
N ASN A 583 68.86 -10.66 -15.73
CA ASN A 583 67.66 -10.94 -16.49
C ASN A 583 67.08 -12.34 -16.20
N ALA A 584 66.61 -12.50 -14.98
CA ALA A 584 66.08 -13.72 -14.38
C ALA A 584 65.12 -14.55 -15.26
N ASP A 585 64.32 -13.85 -16.06
CA ASP A 585 63.29 -14.43 -16.93
C ASP A 585 63.87 -15.05 -18.21
N GLN A 586 65.12 -14.71 -18.52
CA GLN A 586 65.81 -15.08 -19.74
C GLN A 586 64.99 -14.74 -20.98
N ALA A 587 64.19 -13.67 -20.87
CA ALA A 587 63.32 -13.24 -21.94
C ALA A 587 64.14 -12.88 -23.18
N ASP A 588 63.61 -13.28 -24.32
CA ASP A 588 64.22 -13.20 -25.65
C ASP A 588 63.03 -13.12 -26.61
N PHE A 589 62.42 -11.94 -26.67
CA PHE A 589 61.07 -11.77 -27.20
C PHE A 589 61.00 -12.04 -28.70
N ASP A 590 62.04 -11.69 -29.47
CA ASP A 590 62.14 -11.99 -30.90
C ASP A 590 62.87 -13.32 -31.21
N PHE A 591 63.34 -14.00 -30.17
CA PHE A 591 64.04 -15.29 -30.19
C PHE A 591 65.36 -15.29 -30.97
N ASP A 592 66.09 -14.17 -31.00
CA ASP A 592 67.37 -14.05 -31.68
C ASP A 592 68.57 -14.58 -30.86
N GLY A 593 68.37 -14.78 -29.55
CA GLY A 593 69.31 -15.40 -28.62
C GLY A 593 70.12 -14.45 -27.75
N ASP A 594 70.01 -13.13 -27.95
CA ASP A 594 70.43 -12.13 -26.97
C ASP A 594 69.23 -11.85 -26.03
N GLY A 595 69.43 -11.83 -24.72
CA GLY A 595 68.32 -11.60 -23.79
C GLY A 595 67.83 -10.14 -23.86
N ASP A 596 66.54 -9.91 -23.59
CA ASP A 596 65.90 -8.59 -23.70
C ASP A 596 66.65 -7.50 -22.90
N ALA A 597 67.27 -7.88 -21.77
CA ALA A 597 68.06 -6.98 -20.92
C ALA A 597 69.37 -6.50 -21.57
N CYS A 598 69.87 -7.21 -22.59
CA CYS A 598 71.08 -6.87 -23.33
C CYS A 598 70.87 -6.67 -24.84
N ASP A 599 69.62 -6.72 -25.34
CA ASP A 599 69.23 -6.45 -26.73
C ASP A 599 68.68 -5.01 -26.98
N GLY A 600 68.88 -4.50 -28.19
CA GLY A 600 68.58 -3.12 -28.61
C GLY A 600 67.34 -2.92 -29.50
N ASP A 601 66.62 -3.99 -29.88
CA ASP A 601 65.40 -3.97 -30.70
C ASP A 601 64.51 -5.18 -30.34
N GLN A 602 64.01 -5.17 -29.10
CA GLN A 602 63.47 -6.35 -28.40
C GLN A 602 62.32 -7.07 -29.14
N ASP A 603 61.51 -6.35 -29.92
CA ASP A 603 60.34 -6.93 -30.59
C ASP A 603 60.51 -7.20 -32.11
N GLY A 604 61.65 -6.79 -32.67
CA GLY A 604 62.03 -6.99 -34.06
C GLY A 604 61.12 -6.31 -35.10
N ASP A 605 60.33 -5.30 -34.72
CA ASP A 605 59.35 -4.66 -35.60
C ASP A 605 59.97 -3.60 -36.55
N GLY A 606 61.20 -3.19 -36.24
CA GLY A 606 62.00 -2.21 -36.98
C GLY A 606 62.10 -0.83 -36.35
N VAL A 607 61.54 -0.61 -35.16
CA VAL A 607 61.68 0.57 -34.31
C VAL A 607 62.46 0.21 -33.05
N GLY A 608 63.75 0.60 -32.97
CA GLY A 608 64.56 0.22 -31.79
C GLY A 608 64.09 0.87 -30.48
N ASN A 609 64.28 0.16 -29.35
CA ASN A 609 63.70 0.38 -28.00
C ASN A 609 63.60 1.84 -27.52
N ALA A 610 64.50 2.73 -27.94
CA ALA A 610 64.52 4.13 -27.49
C ALA A 610 63.48 5.04 -28.19
N GLY A 611 62.80 4.56 -29.21
CA GLY A 611 61.77 5.30 -29.95
C GLY A 611 60.54 4.47 -30.28
N ASP A 612 60.38 3.37 -29.56
CA ASP A 612 59.29 2.42 -29.68
C ASP A 612 58.35 2.60 -28.48
N ASN A 613 57.09 2.95 -28.74
CA ASN A 613 56.07 3.10 -27.72
C ASN A 613 55.43 1.76 -27.29
N CYS A 614 55.87 0.63 -27.87
CA CYS A 614 55.54 -0.73 -27.42
C CYS A 614 56.74 -1.68 -27.55
N THR A 615 57.81 -1.45 -26.76
CA THR A 615 59.11 -2.17 -26.86
C THR A 615 59.06 -3.71 -26.80
N GLY A 616 57.96 -4.29 -26.34
CA GLY A 616 57.75 -5.74 -26.27
C GLY A 616 56.54 -6.20 -27.09
N LEU A 617 56.08 -5.44 -28.09
CA LEU A 617 54.99 -5.84 -28.97
C LEU A 617 55.01 -5.07 -30.30
N ALA A 618 55.30 -5.80 -31.37
CA ALA A 618 55.42 -5.25 -32.72
C ALA A 618 54.23 -4.38 -33.14
N ASN A 619 54.45 -3.06 -33.22
CA ASN A 619 53.41 -2.06 -33.47
C ASN A 619 53.84 -0.92 -34.40
N ALA A 620 54.70 -1.17 -35.40
CA ALA A 620 55.32 -0.25 -36.38
C ALA A 620 54.58 1.04 -36.84
N SER A 621 53.25 1.14 -36.65
CA SER A 621 52.48 2.40 -36.78
C SER A 621 52.75 3.42 -35.66
N GLN A 622 53.08 2.98 -34.45
CA GLN A 622 53.32 3.81 -33.26
C GLN A 622 52.14 4.77 -32.99
N SER A 623 50.91 4.23 -33.11
CA SER A 623 49.68 4.95 -32.76
C SER A 623 49.57 5.04 -31.24
N ASP A 624 49.02 6.15 -30.75
CA ASP A 624 49.01 6.59 -29.35
C ASP A 624 47.86 7.63 -29.25
N LEU A 625 46.67 7.15 -28.86
CA LEU A 625 45.42 7.91 -28.89
C LEU A 625 45.36 8.98 -27.80
N ASP A 626 45.75 8.64 -26.57
CA ASP A 626 45.71 9.53 -25.41
C ASP A 626 47.00 10.39 -25.26
N GLY A 627 48.09 9.99 -25.93
CA GLY A 627 49.36 10.71 -25.97
C GLY A 627 50.23 10.49 -24.73
N ASP A 628 50.00 9.43 -23.94
CA ASP A 628 50.74 9.17 -22.71
C ASP A 628 52.16 8.59 -22.95
N GLY A 629 52.38 8.07 -24.16
CA GLY A 629 53.64 7.50 -24.63
C GLY A 629 53.72 5.97 -24.62
N ALA A 630 52.70 5.27 -24.14
CA ALA A 630 52.38 3.91 -24.56
C ALA A 630 51.71 3.95 -25.94
N GLY A 631 51.80 2.88 -26.73
CA GLY A 631 51.10 2.82 -28.01
C GLY A 631 49.81 2.01 -27.91
N ASP A 632 48.80 2.32 -28.72
CA ASP A 632 47.47 1.66 -28.71
C ASP A 632 47.52 0.12 -28.73
N ALA A 633 48.62 -0.46 -29.23
CA ALA A 633 48.82 -1.91 -29.29
C ALA A 633 49.16 -2.55 -27.93
N CYS A 634 49.83 -1.81 -27.04
CA CYS A 634 50.30 -2.28 -25.74
C CYS A 634 49.75 -1.46 -24.57
N ASP A 635 49.05 -0.36 -24.86
CA ASP A 635 48.36 0.42 -23.87
C ASP A 635 47.15 -0.35 -23.34
N SER A 636 47.05 -0.40 -22.01
CA SER A 636 45.96 -1.05 -21.30
C SER A 636 44.76 -0.12 -21.09
N ASP A 637 44.89 1.17 -21.39
CA ASP A 637 43.89 2.23 -21.23
C ASP A 637 44.08 3.20 -22.41
N ILE A 638 43.58 2.82 -23.58
CA ILE A 638 43.95 3.47 -24.85
C ILE A 638 43.44 4.92 -24.94
N ASP A 639 42.42 5.29 -24.17
CA ASP A 639 41.87 6.66 -24.17
C ASP A 639 42.26 7.51 -22.94
N GLY A 640 42.92 6.90 -21.96
CA GLY A 640 43.60 7.57 -20.84
C GLY A 640 42.65 8.07 -19.77
N ASP A 641 41.50 7.41 -19.59
CA ASP A 641 40.46 7.81 -18.66
C ASP A 641 40.64 7.24 -17.24
N GLY A 642 41.56 6.28 -17.09
CA GLY A 642 41.88 5.58 -15.85
C GLY A 642 41.23 4.20 -15.70
N VAL A 643 40.52 3.72 -16.71
CA VAL A 643 39.85 2.41 -16.77
C VAL A 643 40.57 1.54 -17.80
N THR A 644 40.70 0.24 -17.52
CA THR A 644 41.43 -0.63 -18.46
C THR A 644 40.54 -1.02 -19.62
N ASN A 645 41.06 -1.14 -20.84
CA ASN A 645 40.34 -1.58 -22.06
C ASN A 645 39.48 -2.85 -21.87
N ALA A 646 39.80 -3.68 -20.89
CA ALA A 646 39.06 -4.92 -20.59
C ALA A 646 37.83 -4.69 -19.70
N ASP A 647 37.86 -3.65 -18.87
CA ASP A 647 36.81 -3.24 -17.95
C ASP A 647 36.09 -1.95 -18.42
N ASP A 648 36.61 -1.34 -19.48
CA ASP A 648 36.15 -0.09 -20.07
C ASP A 648 35.05 -0.36 -21.11
N ARG A 649 33.87 0.23 -20.85
CA ARG A 649 32.71 0.12 -21.74
C ARG A 649 32.84 1.01 -22.98
N CYS A 650 33.74 1.98 -22.95
CA CYS A 650 34.00 2.94 -24.02
C CYS A 650 35.48 3.04 -24.41
N VAL A 651 36.14 1.90 -24.66
CA VAL A 651 37.58 1.70 -25.03
C VAL A 651 38.30 2.75 -25.92
N LEU A 652 37.58 3.57 -26.67
CA LEU A 652 38.15 4.60 -27.57
C LEU A 652 37.72 6.04 -27.20
N VAL A 653 36.96 6.23 -26.13
CA VAL A 653 36.32 7.47 -25.72
C VAL A 653 36.39 7.59 -24.20
N ALA A 654 37.29 8.47 -23.75
CA ALA A 654 37.54 8.64 -22.33
C ALA A 654 36.29 8.96 -21.50
N ASP A 655 35.88 8.01 -20.66
CA ASP A 655 34.80 8.11 -19.67
C ASP A 655 35.21 7.49 -18.32
N PRO A 656 35.85 8.29 -17.45
CA PRO A 656 36.26 7.81 -16.13
C PRO A 656 35.10 7.37 -15.22
N ALA A 657 33.85 7.74 -15.55
CA ALA A 657 32.68 7.43 -14.74
C ALA A 657 32.09 6.06 -15.04
N GLN A 658 32.28 5.54 -16.27
CA GLN A 658 31.79 4.24 -16.72
C GLN A 658 30.29 4.12 -16.47
N GLY A 659 29.55 5.14 -16.92
CA GLY A 659 28.08 5.11 -16.95
C GLY A 659 27.58 3.96 -17.83
N ASP A 660 26.41 3.43 -17.52
CA ASP A 660 25.75 2.29 -18.19
C ASP A 660 24.32 2.24 -17.66
N HIS A 661 23.50 3.22 -18.06
CA HIS A 661 22.18 3.43 -17.47
C HIS A 661 21.16 2.37 -17.91
N ASP A 662 21.23 1.90 -19.14
CA ASP A 662 20.35 0.84 -19.67
C ASP A 662 20.84 -0.60 -19.40
N GLY A 663 22.12 -0.76 -19.04
CA GLY A 663 22.71 -2.05 -18.69
C GLY A 663 23.08 -2.93 -19.89
N ASP A 664 23.26 -2.37 -21.09
CA ASP A 664 23.54 -3.13 -22.31
C ASP A 664 25.03 -3.50 -22.52
N GLU A 665 25.88 -3.09 -21.57
CA GLU A 665 27.34 -3.25 -21.54
C GLU A 665 28.12 -2.28 -22.45
N LEU A 666 27.45 -1.36 -23.14
CA LEU A 666 28.02 -0.13 -23.70
C LEU A 666 28.00 0.97 -22.63
N GLY A 667 28.86 1.98 -22.75
CA GLY A 667 28.90 3.07 -21.78
C GLY A 667 28.25 4.32 -22.33
N ASP A 668 27.60 5.11 -21.47
CA ASP A 668 26.86 6.33 -21.84
C ASP A 668 27.68 7.28 -22.74
N ALA A 669 28.99 7.38 -22.54
CA ALA A 669 29.83 8.27 -23.35
C ALA A 669 29.99 7.84 -24.84
N CYS A 670 29.64 6.60 -25.16
CA CYS A 670 29.75 6.00 -26.48
C CYS A 670 28.49 5.25 -26.94
N ASP A 671 27.40 5.36 -26.18
CA ASP A 671 26.04 5.03 -26.60
C ASP A 671 25.39 6.24 -27.30
N ASP A 672 24.38 5.99 -28.13
CA ASP A 672 23.56 7.02 -28.79
C ASP A 672 22.15 7.11 -28.13
N ASP A 673 21.83 6.22 -27.17
CA ASP A 673 20.55 6.06 -26.46
C ASP A 673 20.83 5.44 -25.07
N ASP A 674 21.28 6.27 -24.12
CA ASP A 674 21.87 5.80 -22.84
C ASP A 674 20.87 5.06 -21.91
N ASP A 675 19.56 5.15 -22.16
CA ASP A 675 18.51 4.52 -21.34
C ASP A 675 17.61 3.52 -22.10
N ASN A 676 17.77 3.43 -23.42
CA ASN A 676 17.14 2.45 -24.30
C ASN A 676 15.61 2.51 -24.34
N ASP A 677 15.05 3.71 -24.15
CA ASP A 677 13.63 3.98 -24.28
C ASP A 677 13.16 4.16 -25.74
N GLY A 678 14.12 4.25 -26.67
CA GLY A 678 13.91 4.42 -28.11
C GLY A 678 14.06 5.87 -28.61
N VAL A 679 14.46 6.82 -27.76
CA VAL A 679 14.74 8.22 -28.05
C VAL A 679 16.24 8.51 -27.88
N ILE A 680 16.94 8.86 -28.96
CA ILE A 680 18.37 9.17 -28.90
C ILE A 680 18.67 10.41 -28.03
N ASP A 681 19.76 10.42 -27.25
CA ASP A 681 20.06 11.45 -26.23
C ASP A 681 20.00 12.89 -26.75
N GLY A 682 20.36 13.09 -28.02
CA GLY A 682 20.35 14.40 -28.66
C GLY A 682 18.95 15.02 -28.83
N GLY A 683 17.90 14.24 -28.62
CA GLY A 683 16.49 14.64 -28.67
C GLY A 683 15.69 14.22 -27.43
N ASP A 684 16.36 13.63 -26.45
CA ASP A 684 15.78 13.12 -25.22
C ASP A 684 15.82 14.19 -24.11
N ASN A 685 14.68 14.44 -23.46
CA ASN A 685 14.58 15.34 -22.32
C ASN A 685 14.90 14.67 -20.97
N CYS A 686 15.04 13.34 -20.95
CA CYS A 686 15.60 12.56 -19.84
C CYS A 686 16.60 11.48 -20.30
N PRO A 687 17.77 11.87 -20.86
CA PRO A 687 18.72 10.95 -21.49
C PRO A 687 19.19 9.74 -20.69
N LEU A 688 18.95 9.68 -19.38
CA LEU A 688 19.44 8.63 -18.49
C LEU A 688 18.29 7.93 -17.75
N THR A 689 17.03 8.19 -18.12
CA THR A 689 15.85 7.73 -17.39
C THR A 689 14.70 7.46 -18.36
N PRO A 690 14.37 6.18 -18.62
CA PRO A 690 13.50 5.82 -19.73
C PRO A 690 12.16 6.55 -19.73
N ASN A 691 11.89 7.34 -20.76
CA ASN A 691 10.67 8.12 -20.93
C ASN A 691 10.30 8.31 -22.41
N GLY A 692 10.03 7.20 -23.11
CA GLY A 692 9.78 7.23 -24.56
C GLY A 692 8.58 8.08 -25.02
N ASP A 693 7.74 8.56 -24.10
CA ASP A 693 6.66 9.52 -24.36
C ASP A 693 7.11 11.00 -24.37
N GLN A 694 8.28 11.27 -23.79
CA GLN A 694 8.92 12.59 -23.67
C GLN A 694 8.01 13.61 -22.97
N ALA A 695 7.27 13.18 -21.95
CA ALA A 695 6.46 14.06 -21.10
C ALA A 695 7.30 15.20 -20.50
N ASN A 696 6.72 16.40 -20.45
CA ASN A 696 7.34 17.62 -19.93
C ASN A 696 6.22 18.64 -19.63
N THR A 697 5.84 18.72 -18.36
CA THR A 697 4.66 19.44 -17.87
C THR A 697 4.90 20.95 -17.79
N ASP A 698 6.04 21.39 -17.29
CA ASP A 698 6.40 22.81 -17.15
C ASP A 698 7.08 23.43 -18.40
N LEU A 699 7.48 22.57 -19.36
CA LEU A 699 8.20 22.88 -20.59
C LEU A 699 9.62 23.41 -20.40
N ASP A 700 10.32 22.96 -19.36
CA ASP A 700 11.71 23.30 -19.12
C ASP A 700 12.69 22.40 -19.94
N ALA A 701 13.92 22.18 -19.47
CA ALA A 701 14.90 21.33 -20.16
C ALA A 701 14.92 19.86 -19.67
N GLN A 702 14.38 19.55 -18.49
CA GLN A 702 14.14 18.19 -18.01
C GLN A 702 12.77 17.71 -18.54
N GLY A 703 12.55 16.39 -18.59
CA GLY A 703 11.21 15.81 -18.74
C GLY A 703 10.69 15.30 -17.41
N ASP A 704 9.40 15.01 -17.32
CA ASP A 704 8.74 14.63 -16.06
C ASP A 704 9.40 13.39 -15.40
N ALA A 705 9.99 12.49 -16.19
CA ALA A 705 10.65 11.30 -15.64
C ALA A 705 11.94 11.60 -14.85
N CYS A 706 12.56 12.76 -15.06
CA CYS A 706 13.85 13.14 -14.49
C CYS A 706 13.87 14.55 -13.89
N ASP A 707 12.75 15.27 -13.94
CA ASP A 707 12.50 16.43 -13.12
C ASP A 707 12.21 16.01 -11.67
N THR A 708 12.24 16.97 -10.76
CA THR A 708 11.97 16.76 -9.33
C THR A 708 10.84 17.64 -8.82
N ASP A 709 10.26 18.44 -9.71
CA ASP A 709 9.20 19.45 -9.54
C ASP A 709 8.57 19.64 -10.93
N ASP A 710 7.82 18.62 -11.40
CA ASP A 710 7.34 18.48 -12.79
C ASP A 710 6.51 19.69 -13.29
N ASP A 711 5.90 20.43 -12.36
CA ASP A 711 5.04 21.58 -12.66
C ASP A 711 5.63 22.95 -12.24
N ASP A 712 6.83 22.93 -11.66
CA ASP A 712 7.68 24.07 -11.30
C ASP A 712 6.97 25.07 -10.34
N ASP A 713 6.09 24.55 -9.47
CA ASP A 713 5.32 25.33 -8.51
C ASP A 713 6.10 25.66 -7.21
N GLY A 714 7.17 24.89 -6.97
CA GLY A 714 8.08 25.00 -5.83
C GLY A 714 7.90 23.93 -4.75
N ALA A 715 6.97 22.98 -4.91
CA ALA A 715 6.88 21.75 -4.16
C ALA A 715 7.47 20.60 -4.98
N PRO A 716 8.50 19.88 -4.48
CA PRO A 716 9.04 18.76 -5.23
C PRO A 716 8.06 17.60 -5.24
N ASP A 717 7.97 16.82 -6.33
CA ASP A 717 6.89 15.85 -6.61
C ASP A 717 6.54 14.93 -5.44
N TYR A 718 7.55 14.46 -4.70
CA TYR A 718 7.35 13.56 -3.56
C TYR A 718 6.70 14.22 -2.33
N LEU A 719 6.52 15.54 -2.33
CA LEU A 719 5.81 16.36 -1.35
C LEU A 719 4.69 17.18 -1.98
N ASP A 720 4.47 17.03 -3.29
CA ASP A 720 3.45 17.73 -4.03
C ASP A 720 2.17 16.89 -4.05
N SER A 721 1.08 17.47 -3.56
CA SER A 721 -0.25 16.87 -3.59
C SER A 721 -0.87 16.91 -5.00
N CYS A 722 -0.30 17.68 -5.93
CA CYS A 722 -0.63 17.74 -7.34
C CYS A 722 0.61 17.85 -8.25
N PRO A 723 1.43 16.79 -8.39
CA PRO A 723 2.73 16.87 -9.06
C PRO A 723 2.73 17.42 -10.50
N LEU A 724 1.59 17.35 -11.21
CA LEU A 724 1.47 17.82 -12.60
C LEU A 724 0.62 19.09 -12.75
N VAL A 725 0.16 19.71 -11.65
CA VAL A 725 -0.77 20.84 -11.67
C VAL A 725 -0.39 21.91 -10.64
N PRO A 726 0.14 23.08 -11.08
CA PRO A 726 0.76 24.03 -10.17
C PRO A 726 -0.18 24.53 -9.07
N ASN A 727 0.10 24.13 -7.83
CA ASN A 727 -0.66 24.43 -6.62
C ASN A 727 0.24 24.87 -5.44
N PRO A 728 1.00 26.00 -5.49
CA PRO A 728 2.05 26.33 -4.51
C PRO A 728 1.60 26.48 -3.05
N GLY A 729 0.29 26.48 -2.82
CA GLY A 729 -0.34 26.48 -1.52
C GLY A 729 -0.52 25.10 -0.88
N GLN A 730 -0.35 24.01 -1.65
CA GLN A 730 -0.48 22.61 -1.22
C GLN A 730 -1.70 22.44 -0.31
N THR A 731 -2.84 22.95 -0.79
CA THR A 731 -4.11 22.88 -0.06
C THR A 731 -4.71 21.52 -0.37
N ASP A 732 -5.14 20.85 0.69
CA ASP A 732 -5.64 19.49 0.76
C ASP A 732 -6.65 19.55 1.91
N THR A 733 -7.95 19.59 1.57
CA THR A 733 -9.01 20.03 2.49
C THR A 733 -9.57 18.87 3.30
N ASP A 734 -9.60 17.67 2.74
CA ASP A 734 -9.99 16.40 3.36
C ASP A 734 -8.80 15.64 3.99
N GLY A 735 -7.57 15.88 3.52
CA GLY A 735 -6.35 15.26 4.03
C GLY A 735 -6.03 13.91 3.42
N ASP A 736 -6.57 13.59 2.24
CA ASP A 736 -6.37 12.29 1.56
C ASP A 736 -5.00 12.18 0.85
N GLY A 737 -4.37 13.34 0.60
CA GLY A 737 -3.07 13.48 -0.04
C GLY A 737 -3.11 14.00 -1.48
N LEU A 738 -4.28 14.11 -2.10
CA LEU A 738 -4.53 14.84 -3.33
C LEU A 738 -4.78 16.32 -3.01
N GLY A 739 -4.21 17.22 -3.81
CA GLY A 739 -4.38 18.65 -3.56
C GLY A 739 -5.64 19.14 -4.25
N ASN A 740 -6.31 20.14 -3.68
CA ASN A 740 -7.53 20.75 -4.24
C ASN A 740 -7.42 21.28 -5.70
N ALA A 741 -6.22 21.33 -6.27
CA ALA A 741 -6.02 21.76 -7.66
C ALA A 741 -6.17 20.62 -8.68
N CYS A 742 -6.02 19.38 -8.23
CA CYS A 742 -6.06 18.15 -9.02
C CYS A 742 -7.00 17.09 -8.41
N ASP A 743 -7.59 17.40 -7.27
CA ASP A 743 -8.73 16.71 -6.70
C ASP A 743 -10.02 17.10 -7.43
N SER A 744 -10.96 16.17 -7.51
CA SER A 744 -12.28 16.38 -8.09
C SER A 744 -13.40 16.45 -7.05
N ASP A 745 -13.10 16.12 -5.79
CA ASP A 745 -13.99 16.16 -4.64
C ASP A 745 -13.23 16.73 -3.43
N ASP A 746 -13.06 18.05 -3.43
CA ASP A 746 -12.17 18.78 -2.53
C ASP A 746 -12.38 18.51 -1.02
N ASP A 747 -13.53 17.97 -0.59
CA ASP A 747 -13.83 17.71 0.82
C ASP A 747 -14.33 16.28 1.13
N ASP A 748 -14.19 15.36 0.16
CA ASP A 748 -14.42 13.92 0.26
C ASP A 748 -15.83 13.57 0.78
N ASP A 749 -16.83 14.36 0.40
CA ASP A 749 -18.22 14.19 0.81
C ASP A 749 -19.07 13.39 -0.20
N GLY A 750 -18.50 13.10 -1.37
CA GLY A 750 -19.10 12.38 -2.49
C GLY A 750 -19.71 13.29 -3.57
N ALA A 751 -19.70 14.62 -3.40
CA ALA A 751 -20.15 15.59 -4.38
C ALA A 751 -18.97 16.23 -5.12
N LEU A 752 -18.85 15.93 -6.41
CA LEU A 752 -17.77 16.50 -7.23
C LEU A 752 -17.86 18.04 -7.28
N ASP A 753 -16.71 18.74 -7.21
CA ASP A 753 -16.55 20.20 -7.19
C ASP A 753 -17.43 20.99 -8.18
N GLY A 754 -17.68 20.40 -9.35
CA GLY A 754 -18.47 21.02 -10.42
C GLY A 754 -19.97 21.10 -10.11
N ASP A 755 -20.46 20.18 -9.28
CA ASP A 755 -21.85 20.04 -8.85
C ASP A 755 -22.04 20.32 -7.34
N ASP A 756 -20.94 20.46 -6.59
CA ASP A 756 -20.94 20.78 -5.17
C ASP A 756 -21.22 22.27 -4.89
N ASN A 757 -22.28 22.52 -4.12
CA ASN A 757 -22.65 23.86 -3.69
C ASN A 757 -21.84 24.38 -2.48
N CYS A 758 -20.94 23.55 -1.94
CA CYS A 758 -20.08 23.81 -0.80
C CYS A 758 -18.72 23.08 -0.86
N GLY A 759 -18.04 23.05 -2.02
CA GLY A 759 -16.79 22.32 -2.28
C GLY A 759 -15.52 22.63 -1.48
N LEU A 760 -15.62 22.86 -0.18
CA LEU A 760 -14.55 22.86 0.83
C LEU A 760 -15.14 22.54 2.24
N SER A 761 -16.42 22.18 2.34
CA SER A 761 -17.17 21.96 3.55
C SER A 761 -18.23 20.86 3.37
N ALA A 762 -17.77 19.62 3.57
CA ALA A 762 -18.56 18.40 3.43
C ALA A 762 -20.04 18.53 3.84
N ASN A 763 -20.90 18.32 2.86
CA ASN A 763 -22.35 18.32 2.88
C ASN A 763 -22.94 17.38 1.80
N PRO A 764 -22.85 16.05 1.98
CA PRO A 764 -23.25 15.06 0.97
C PRO A 764 -24.71 15.17 0.49
N ASP A 765 -25.57 15.84 1.27
CA ASP A 765 -26.99 16.04 0.96
C ASP A 765 -27.25 17.23 0.02
N GLN A 766 -26.23 18.06 -0.24
CA GLN A 766 -26.23 19.18 -1.17
C GLN A 766 -27.45 20.11 -0.99
N VAL A 767 -27.89 20.27 0.26
CA VAL A 767 -29.07 21.09 0.58
C VAL A 767 -28.75 22.58 0.39
N ASP A 768 -29.59 23.24 -0.40
CA ASP A 768 -29.59 24.70 -0.63
C ASP A 768 -31.02 25.21 -0.39
N ALA A 769 -31.31 25.66 0.82
CA ALA A 769 -32.67 25.94 1.28
C ALA A 769 -33.28 27.23 0.69
N ASP A 770 -32.46 28.22 0.30
CA ASP A 770 -32.92 29.47 -0.31
C ASP A 770 -32.80 29.51 -1.85
N GLY A 771 -32.03 28.58 -2.43
CA GLY A 771 -31.84 28.37 -3.85
C GLY A 771 -30.90 29.39 -4.49
N ASP A 772 -29.97 29.99 -3.75
CA ASP A 772 -29.02 30.99 -4.25
C ASP A 772 -27.73 30.40 -4.84
N GLY A 773 -27.51 29.09 -4.64
CA GLY A 773 -26.41 28.30 -5.18
C GLY A 773 -25.23 28.10 -4.21
N LEU A 774 -25.31 28.59 -2.97
CA LEU A 774 -24.47 28.15 -1.85
C LEU A 774 -25.27 27.13 -1.03
N GLY A 775 -24.64 26.02 -0.64
CA GLY A 775 -25.29 25.05 0.25
C GLY A 775 -25.37 25.54 1.70
N ASP A 776 -26.32 25.00 2.46
CA ASP A 776 -26.56 25.37 3.86
C ASP A 776 -25.31 25.15 4.75
N ALA A 777 -24.42 24.21 4.39
CA ALA A 777 -23.21 23.92 5.17
C ALA A 777 -22.14 25.03 5.10
N CYS A 778 -22.12 25.79 4.01
CA CYS A 778 -21.16 26.87 3.76
C CYS A 778 -21.83 28.24 3.57
N ASP A 779 -23.16 28.31 3.67
CA ASP A 779 -23.92 29.53 3.79
C ASP A 779 -23.94 30.03 5.25
N THR A 780 -24.28 31.31 5.41
CA THR A 780 -24.39 32.01 6.70
C THR A 780 -25.81 32.52 6.96
N ASP A 781 -26.76 32.20 6.08
CA ASP A 781 -28.18 32.61 6.10
C ASP A 781 -29.03 31.61 5.28
N ASP A 782 -29.10 30.34 5.70
CA ASP A 782 -29.60 29.18 4.94
C ASP A 782 -30.97 29.40 4.26
N ASP A 783 -31.87 30.21 4.84
CA ASP A 783 -33.22 30.44 4.31
C ASP A 783 -33.40 31.77 3.55
N GLY A 784 -32.31 32.53 3.37
CA GLY A 784 -32.26 33.78 2.62
C GLY A 784 -33.21 34.86 3.15
N ASP A 785 -33.61 34.77 4.42
CA ASP A 785 -34.56 35.70 5.03
C ASP A 785 -33.88 37.03 5.44
N GLY A 786 -32.54 37.04 5.51
CA GLY A 786 -31.71 38.17 5.88
C GLY A 786 -31.34 38.19 7.36
N VAL A 787 -31.41 37.05 8.06
CA VAL A 787 -31.05 36.86 9.46
C VAL A 787 -30.17 35.61 9.57
N ALA A 788 -28.86 35.83 9.64
CA ALA A 788 -27.88 34.75 9.80
C ALA A 788 -28.23 33.71 10.86
N ASP A 789 -27.89 32.44 10.60
CA ASP A 789 -28.41 31.24 11.29
C ASP A 789 -28.18 31.28 12.79
N GLY A 790 -26.98 31.71 13.22
CA GLY A 790 -26.64 31.85 14.64
C GLY A 790 -27.50 32.88 15.40
N SER A 791 -28.26 33.71 14.70
CA SER A 791 -29.23 34.68 15.22
C SER A 791 -30.67 34.40 14.80
N ASP A 792 -30.90 33.40 13.95
CA ASP A 792 -32.23 33.03 13.51
C ASP A 792 -32.93 32.11 14.53
N GLY A 793 -34.16 32.47 14.87
CA GLY A 793 -35.02 31.68 15.75
C GLY A 793 -36.10 30.91 15.00
N CYS A 794 -36.19 31.05 13.67
CA CYS A 794 -37.19 30.41 12.84
C CYS A 794 -36.64 30.03 11.45
N PRO A 795 -35.83 28.96 11.36
CA PRO A 795 -35.29 28.49 10.09
C PRO A 795 -36.38 28.14 9.07
N GLY A 796 -36.07 28.35 7.79
CA GLY A 796 -36.97 28.10 6.65
C GLY A 796 -38.05 29.17 6.46
N THR A 797 -37.81 30.40 6.94
CA THR A 797 -38.67 31.53 6.67
C THR A 797 -38.49 31.99 5.22
N PRO A 798 -39.55 32.04 4.39
CA PRO A 798 -39.37 32.38 2.99
C PRO A 798 -38.78 33.79 2.77
N PRO A 799 -37.91 33.97 1.77
CA PRO A 799 -37.34 35.26 1.42
C PRO A 799 -38.39 36.35 1.19
N ALA A 800 -38.08 37.58 1.58
CA ALA A 800 -38.92 38.78 1.42
C ALA A 800 -40.26 38.79 2.21
N VAL A 801 -40.45 37.90 3.19
CA VAL A 801 -41.51 38.04 4.20
C VAL A 801 -41.11 39.13 5.22
N SER A 802 -42.08 39.73 5.92
CA SER A 802 -41.75 40.63 7.03
C SER A 802 -41.45 39.80 8.27
N LEU A 803 -40.25 39.96 8.83
CA LEU A 803 -39.65 39.15 9.89
C LEU A 803 -39.46 39.97 11.16
N ASN A 804 -39.36 39.34 12.33
CA ASN A 804 -38.93 40.03 13.54
C ASN A 804 -37.38 40.06 13.62
N ALA A 805 -36.80 40.33 14.79
CA ALA A 805 -35.34 40.42 14.95
C ALA A 805 -34.62 39.06 15.12
N GLY A 806 -35.33 37.93 15.01
CA GLY A 806 -34.75 36.58 15.00
C GLY A 806 -35.50 35.73 13.99
N GLY A 807 -35.55 36.20 12.74
CA GLY A 807 -36.15 35.61 11.51
C GLY A 807 -37.65 35.32 11.50
N CYS A 808 -38.30 35.09 12.64
CA CYS A 808 -39.69 34.60 12.61
C CYS A 808 -40.71 35.54 11.95
N SER A 809 -41.52 34.99 11.03
CA SER A 809 -42.73 35.64 10.52
C SER A 809 -43.91 35.60 11.53
N ILE A 810 -44.95 36.42 11.29
CA ILE A 810 -46.18 36.38 12.11
C ILE A 810 -46.86 35.00 12.04
N ALA A 811 -46.71 34.26 10.94
CA ALA A 811 -47.31 32.95 10.77
C ALA A 811 -46.59 31.88 11.62
N GLN A 812 -45.25 31.89 11.64
CA GLN A 812 -44.46 30.97 12.48
C GLN A 812 -44.61 31.29 13.97
N LEU A 813 -44.74 32.56 14.36
CA LEU A 813 -44.99 32.95 15.76
C LEU A 813 -46.40 32.56 16.25
N CYS A 814 -47.35 32.37 15.33
CA CYS A 814 -48.72 32.00 15.64
C CYS A 814 -49.26 30.96 14.63
N PRO A 815 -48.72 29.72 14.65
CA PRO A 815 -49.08 28.69 13.68
C PRO A 815 -50.55 28.27 13.82
N CYS A 816 -51.15 27.76 12.74
CA CYS A 816 -52.55 27.32 12.78
C CYS A 816 -52.76 26.03 13.58
N SER A 817 -51.75 25.17 13.67
CA SER A 817 -51.75 23.90 14.38
C SER A 817 -51.83 24.07 15.91
N GLY A 818 -51.17 25.09 16.45
CA GLY A 818 -51.06 25.33 17.89
C GLY A 818 -50.19 26.53 18.23
N PRO A 819 -50.04 26.92 19.51
CA PRO A 819 -49.05 27.89 19.94
C PRO A 819 -47.63 27.41 19.61
N ALA A 820 -46.80 28.28 19.05
CA ALA A 820 -45.41 27.99 18.69
C ALA A 820 -44.62 27.42 19.89
N GLY A 821 -43.79 26.41 19.64
CA GLY A 821 -42.98 25.72 20.65
C GLY A 821 -43.78 24.79 21.58
N THR A 822 -44.99 24.36 21.20
CA THR A 822 -45.81 23.43 21.99
C THR A 822 -46.56 22.42 21.11
N ASN A 823 -46.73 21.19 21.60
CA ASN A 823 -47.56 20.15 20.96
C ASN A 823 -49.06 20.30 21.29
N LEU A 824 -49.50 21.50 21.67
CA LEU A 824 -50.86 21.77 22.14
C LEU A 824 -51.70 22.42 21.04
N GLU A 825 -52.94 21.97 20.86
CA GLU A 825 -53.90 22.70 20.04
C GLU A 825 -54.32 24.03 20.69
N TRP A 826 -54.69 25.02 19.87
CA TRP A 826 -55.28 26.26 20.38
C TRP A 826 -56.53 25.99 21.23
N ARG A 827 -56.55 26.54 22.45
CA ARG A 827 -57.69 26.44 23.36
C ARG A 827 -59.00 26.97 22.76
N SER A 828 -58.91 27.97 21.88
CA SER A 828 -60.03 28.49 21.10
C SER A 828 -59.55 29.30 19.90
N HIS A 829 -60.43 29.48 18.90
CA HIS A 829 -60.18 30.37 17.76
C HIS A 829 -59.86 31.80 18.22
N GLY A 830 -60.44 32.25 19.34
CA GLY A 830 -60.13 33.55 19.93
C GLY A 830 -58.69 33.67 20.45
N ASP A 831 -58.09 32.58 20.92
CA ASP A 831 -56.71 32.55 21.39
C ASP A 831 -55.71 32.66 20.23
N TYR A 832 -55.97 31.95 19.13
CA TYR A 832 -55.22 32.09 17.87
C TYR A 832 -55.27 33.54 17.35
N VAL A 833 -56.48 34.11 17.18
CA VAL A 833 -56.63 35.50 16.71
C VAL A 833 -55.94 36.49 17.67
N SER A 834 -55.96 36.21 18.97
CA SER A 834 -55.27 37.02 19.98
C SER A 834 -53.74 36.95 19.85
N CYS A 835 -53.18 35.78 19.53
CA CYS A 835 -51.76 35.62 19.19
C CYS A 835 -51.40 36.49 17.99
N VAL A 836 -52.09 36.29 16.86
CA VAL A 836 -51.81 37.02 15.60
C VAL A 836 -51.95 38.53 15.80
N ALA A 837 -52.97 38.98 16.54
CA ALA A 837 -53.16 40.40 16.83
C ALA A 837 -52.03 41.00 17.70
N LYS A 838 -51.44 40.20 18.62
CA LYS A 838 -50.29 40.62 19.43
C LYS A 838 -49.02 40.67 18.58
N ALA A 839 -48.75 39.63 17.79
CA ALA A 839 -47.61 39.56 16.88
C ALA A 839 -47.64 40.73 15.88
N ALA A 840 -48.75 40.91 15.15
CA ALA A 840 -48.91 42.04 14.23
C ALA A 840 -48.75 43.41 14.91
N LYS A 841 -49.14 43.54 16.18
CA LYS A 841 -48.93 44.77 16.94
C LYS A 841 -47.45 45.00 17.28
N SER A 842 -46.68 43.95 17.55
CA SER A 842 -45.22 44.05 17.72
C SER A 842 -44.56 44.45 16.40
N PHE A 843 -44.86 43.75 15.31
CA PHE A 843 -44.28 44.04 13.99
C PHE A 843 -44.52 45.48 13.56
N ARG A 844 -45.72 46.02 13.84
CA ARG A 844 -46.02 47.43 13.57
C ARG A 844 -45.27 48.39 14.48
N LYS A 845 -44.99 48.01 15.72
CA LYS A 845 -44.19 48.83 16.66
C LYS A 845 -42.75 48.91 16.18
N ASP A 846 -42.23 47.80 15.66
CA ASP A 846 -40.86 47.65 15.21
C ASP A 846 -40.66 48.20 13.78
N GLY A 847 -41.76 48.56 13.09
CA GLY A 847 -41.74 49.28 11.81
C GLY A 847 -41.88 48.38 10.58
N LEU A 848 -42.01 47.07 10.81
CA LEU A 848 -42.02 46.01 9.79
C LEU A 848 -43.32 45.98 8.98
N ILE A 849 -44.44 46.39 9.58
CA ILE A 849 -45.74 46.50 8.90
C ILE A 849 -46.44 47.82 9.20
N THR A 850 -47.29 48.29 8.28
CA THR A 850 -48.12 49.48 8.47
C THR A 850 -49.31 49.23 9.40
N GLU A 851 -49.89 50.30 9.95
CA GLU A 851 -51.13 50.20 10.75
C GLU A 851 -52.31 49.65 9.91
N THR A 852 -52.29 49.83 8.58
CA THR A 852 -53.30 49.26 7.68
C THR A 852 -53.11 47.75 7.53
N GLN A 853 -51.88 47.29 7.28
CA GLN A 853 -51.55 45.86 7.19
C GLN A 853 -51.84 45.12 8.51
N LYS A 854 -51.51 45.71 9.67
CA LYS A 854 -51.88 45.14 10.98
C LYS A 854 -53.39 44.86 11.08
N GLY A 855 -54.20 45.81 10.63
CA GLY A 855 -55.66 45.68 10.60
C GLY A 855 -56.13 44.57 9.66
N GLN A 856 -55.50 44.44 8.49
CA GLN A 856 -55.81 43.40 7.51
C GLN A 856 -55.43 42.01 8.02
N ILE A 857 -54.22 41.83 8.57
CA ILE A 857 -53.72 40.56 9.12
C ILE A 857 -54.63 40.07 10.26
N THR A 858 -54.97 40.97 11.20
CA THR A 858 -55.86 40.61 12.32
C THR A 858 -57.27 40.26 11.83
N ALA A 859 -57.78 40.96 10.81
CA ALA A 859 -59.08 40.67 10.22
C ALA A 859 -59.11 39.35 9.44
N ALA A 860 -58.02 39.01 8.74
CA ALA A 860 -57.85 37.75 8.03
C ALA A 860 -57.80 36.57 9.00
N ALA A 861 -57.03 36.67 10.09
CA ALA A 861 -57.02 35.67 11.16
C ALA A 861 -58.41 35.44 11.77
N GLY A 862 -59.20 36.51 11.97
CA GLY A 862 -60.58 36.40 12.45
C GLY A 862 -61.57 35.80 11.45
N GLN A 863 -61.17 35.59 10.20
CA GLN A 863 -61.96 34.93 9.15
C GLN A 863 -61.44 33.53 8.82
N SER A 864 -60.31 33.10 9.40
CA SER A 864 -59.72 31.79 9.15
C SER A 864 -60.40 30.67 9.95
N THR A 865 -60.12 29.43 9.57
CA THR A 865 -60.54 28.21 10.29
C THR A 865 -59.59 27.83 11.43
N CYS A 866 -58.43 28.49 11.55
CA CYS A 866 -57.39 28.12 12.50
C CYS A 866 -57.80 28.29 13.96
N GLY A 867 -57.40 27.34 14.81
CA GLY A 867 -57.83 27.28 16.21
C GLY A 867 -59.30 26.88 16.45
N GLN A 868 -60.00 26.38 15.43
CA GLN A 868 -61.32 25.74 15.59
C GLN A 868 -61.16 24.23 15.83
N LYS A 869 -61.85 23.67 16.84
CA LYS A 869 -61.77 22.24 17.17
C LYS A 869 -62.17 21.35 15.98
N GLY A 870 -61.28 20.45 15.57
CA GLY A 870 -61.53 19.41 14.58
C GLY A 870 -61.17 19.75 13.12
N CYS A 871 -60.44 20.83 12.88
CA CYS A 871 -59.79 21.07 11.57
C CYS A 871 -58.30 20.77 11.71
N ARG A 872 -57.86 19.64 11.16
CA ARG A 872 -56.44 19.35 10.89
C ARG A 872 -56.26 19.56 9.38
N ASN A 873 -55.26 20.35 9.02
CA ASN A 873 -54.95 20.94 7.70
C ASN A 873 -55.49 22.37 7.54
#